data_AF-A0A252BQD4-F1
#
_entry.id   AF-A0A252BQD4-F1
#
_cell.length_a   1.000
_cell.length_b   1.000
_cell.length_c   1.000
_cell.angle_alpha   90.00
_cell.angle_beta   90.00
_cell.angle_gamma   90.00
#
_symmetry.space_group_name_H-M   'P 1'
#
loop_
_entity.id
_entity.type
_entity.pdbx_description
1 polymer ?
#
loop_
_entity_poly.entity_id
_entity_poly.type
_entity_poly.pdbx_seq_one_letter_code
_entity_poly.pdbx_strand_id
1 'polypeptide(L)'
;MVEISTLPEERLQAGDAILFVRIVGGVAQAYKLDGEYVSSFSDVAGLRGVAQEAIASSEAALNTLAGLTLDGNSAKVLLTDALKGNAPLNWRGYWDAARNSPSLTSGQGIEGDLYIVSSAGTTDLDGHAAWTAGDAAWFTSGQWQYFARAGWAAVAQTLTGLSSVAAGQSTIRTPGSSRWSIAWLDDLGGIIAGILADGSPQFPGASALIGPSEIVTSSLRGSGVLTLDQTGGVVDNRSTLAFPGIVADTRGPVAANVTCRAPGHLDDARVGYAANDRWQFRGRHYTCLRNGAGGAVWDLTPDVAPACPGDVFGTDLAGAWGVDAVVAGFTGPAFDVTTTVAGSSVVTTVPIVAGGKHDAGILSRALVDRDTGTTAEITTLYDQSGNGHQLTGSYGSAPKIGVVTVNGFTAISFDTSGASAARSLKNTAVSLASGTFTALAFGRWAGTNAASDERIQLLTVGAVSTVSGINEDGKLGVYDGTSYVQGSQYQPCNPSMVGISAAGGTSVSTWVGEASAPLTVPAGVLSKTLTGFTLGSSGLGNACNGVLTGVVLAKRAATTTDIQRANRSAALRWNYTPQVKPRLFCIGDSRTAGYINADCQNWPSMIGDYLDQPLEVFNLAVSGSQTTDFIPNTQPGLITELQKGGYNLATIWLGINDFSHGKDKAATLQNVRAIASAVLAAGVKHVWIISEAKVGDMDWFWQYFPAGQHPNITLLTPFLNGLPLSVNAAGNFDALVWHGDTIHPFPSGGRTLASLAGRDINAFIAQDLDQ
;
A
#
# COMPACT_ATOMS: atom_id res chain seq x y z
N MET A 1 24.70 91.34 1.96
CA MET A 1 23.74 90.39 2.56
C MET A 1 23.51 90.82 3.99
N VAL A 2 22.28 91.14 4.36
CA VAL A 2 21.92 91.55 5.74
C VAL A 2 21.23 90.37 6.40
N GLU A 3 21.58 90.06 7.65
CA GLU A 3 20.99 88.98 8.43
C GLU A 3 19.53 89.34 8.81
N ILE A 4 18.57 88.48 8.43
CA ILE A 4 17.12 88.74 8.56
C ILE A 4 16.66 88.88 10.02
N SER A 5 17.49 88.48 11.00
CA SER A 5 17.17 88.57 12.43
C SER A 5 17.13 90.00 13.00
N THR A 6 17.58 91.02 12.25
CA THR A 6 17.74 92.40 12.75
C THR A 6 17.10 93.50 11.90
N LEU A 7 16.33 93.16 10.86
CA LEU A 7 15.67 94.15 10.01
C LEU A 7 14.27 94.53 10.55
N PRO A 8 13.94 95.83 10.69
CA PRO A 8 12.58 96.27 10.99
C PRO A 8 11.61 95.77 9.91
N GLU A 9 10.43 95.28 10.31
CA GLU A 9 9.43 94.54 9.51
C GLU A 9 8.88 95.25 8.25
N GLU A 10 9.41 96.38 7.80
CA GLU A 10 8.72 97.28 6.85
C GLU A 10 9.37 97.41 5.45
N ARG A 11 10.27 96.51 5.02
CA ARG A 11 10.98 96.69 3.72
C ARG A 11 11.09 95.49 2.78
N LEU A 12 10.19 94.50 2.86
CA LEU A 12 10.07 93.48 1.80
C LEU A 12 8.74 93.68 1.05
N GLN A 13 8.80 93.78 -0.27
CA GLN A 13 7.64 93.89 -1.15
C GLN A 13 7.35 92.55 -1.84
N ALA A 14 6.10 92.37 -2.27
CA ALA A 14 5.70 91.21 -3.07
C ALA A 14 6.57 91.13 -4.33
N GLY A 15 7.21 89.98 -4.58
CA GLY A 15 8.18 89.79 -5.66
C GLY A 15 9.66 89.80 -5.22
N ASP A 16 9.97 90.13 -3.96
CA ASP A 16 11.34 90.05 -3.45
C ASP A 16 11.79 88.61 -3.19
N ALA A 17 12.96 88.23 -3.69
CA ALA A 17 13.55 86.91 -3.42
C ALA A 17 14.26 86.88 -2.06
N ILE A 18 13.98 85.87 -1.24
CA ILE A 18 14.57 85.69 0.09
C ILE A 18 15.62 84.58 0.03
N LEU A 19 16.83 84.87 0.53
CA LEU A 19 17.91 83.89 0.62
C LEU A 19 18.12 83.48 2.09
N PHE A 20 17.93 82.21 2.39
CA PHE A 20 18.27 81.61 3.68
C PHE A 20 19.64 80.97 3.58
N VAL A 21 20.55 81.26 4.50
CA VAL A 21 21.85 80.59 4.56
C VAL A 21 21.95 79.82 5.87
N ARG A 22 22.19 78.51 5.80
CA ARG A 22 22.44 77.66 6.96
C ARG A 22 23.84 77.08 6.85
N ILE A 23 24.57 77.07 7.96
CA ILE A 23 25.86 76.36 8.06
C ILE A 23 25.59 74.96 8.63
N VAL A 24 25.96 73.93 7.87
CA VAL A 24 25.89 72.53 8.31
C VAL A 24 27.29 71.95 8.21
N GLY A 25 27.85 71.50 9.34
CA GLY A 25 29.21 70.92 9.37
C GLY A 25 30.32 71.87 8.91
N GLY A 26 30.17 73.19 9.16
CA GLY A 26 31.16 74.20 8.78
C GLY A 26 31.05 74.72 7.33
N VAL A 27 30.12 74.19 6.52
CA VAL A 27 29.90 74.64 5.14
C VAL A 27 28.59 75.42 5.04
N ALA A 28 28.65 76.63 4.48
CA ALA A 28 27.47 77.47 4.26
C ALA A 28 26.70 76.98 3.02
N GLN A 29 25.44 76.63 3.22
CA GLN A 29 24.49 76.28 2.16
C GLN A 29 23.42 77.37 2.07
N ALA A 30 23.21 77.90 0.86
CA ALA A 30 22.25 78.96 0.60
C ALA A 30 21.04 78.41 -0.17
N TYR A 31 19.85 78.72 0.33
CA TYR A 31 18.56 78.35 -0.23
C TYR A 31 17.81 79.61 -0.63
N LYS A 32 17.56 79.76 -1.93
CA LYS A 32 16.85 80.91 -2.49
C LYS A 32 15.38 80.56 -2.65
N LEU A 33 14.50 81.36 -2.06
CA LEU A 33 13.11 81.43 -2.44
C LEU A 33 12.95 82.61 -3.41
N ASP A 34 12.51 82.30 -4.63
CA ASP A 34 12.20 83.33 -5.62
C ASP A 34 10.91 84.07 -5.24
N GLY A 35 10.89 85.38 -5.46
CA GLY A 35 9.87 86.25 -4.87
C GLY A 35 8.45 86.10 -5.41
N GLU A 36 8.26 85.28 -6.44
CA GLU A 36 6.95 84.95 -7.02
C GLU A 36 6.06 84.15 -6.04
N TYR A 37 6.66 83.51 -5.03
CA TYR A 37 5.94 82.71 -4.01
C TYR A 37 5.68 83.45 -2.69
N VAL A 38 6.05 84.72 -2.57
CA VAL A 38 5.83 85.52 -1.36
C VAL A 38 4.66 86.47 -1.61
N SER A 39 3.46 86.07 -1.19
CA SER A 39 2.22 86.81 -1.49
C SER A 39 1.78 87.77 -0.38
N SER A 40 2.16 87.53 0.89
CA SER A 40 1.99 88.47 2.00
C SER A 40 2.85 88.10 3.23
N PHE A 41 3.06 89.03 4.17
CA PHE A 41 3.90 88.83 5.37
C PHE A 41 3.48 87.63 6.25
N SER A 42 2.20 87.24 6.22
CA SER A 42 1.70 86.09 7.00
C SER A 42 2.25 84.73 6.53
N ASP A 43 2.72 84.63 5.29
CA ASP A 43 3.25 83.37 4.75
C ASP A 43 4.62 83.01 5.36
N VAL A 44 5.39 84.01 5.80
CA VAL A 44 6.73 83.82 6.41
C VAL A 44 6.64 83.22 7.82
N ALA A 45 5.61 83.61 8.60
CA ALA A 45 5.35 83.02 9.91
C ALA A 45 4.89 81.55 9.80
N GLY A 46 4.04 81.25 8.79
CA GLY A 46 3.65 79.87 8.47
C GLY A 46 4.83 79.00 8.04
N LEU A 47 5.73 79.54 7.21
CA LEU A 47 6.95 78.85 6.78
C LEU A 47 7.92 78.58 7.93
N ARG A 48 7.99 79.48 8.93
CA ARG A 48 8.77 79.23 10.17
C ARG A 48 8.23 78.06 10.99
N GLY A 49 6.90 77.95 11.11
CA GLY A 49 6.25 76.83 11.80
C GLY A 49 6.56 75.49 11.12
N VAL A 50 6.39 75.42 9.80
CA VAL A 50 6.71 74.21 9.01
C VAL A 50 8.20 73.84 9.10
N ALA A 51 9.10 74.84 9.11
CA ALA A 51 10.53 74.60 9.27
C ALA A 51 10.88 74.05 10.67
N GLN A 52 10.21 74.52 11.74
CA GLN A 52 10.41 74.00 13.09
C GLN A 52 9.88 72.57 13.26
N GLU A 53 8.74 72.24 12.65
CA GLU A 53 8.22 70.86 12.62
C GLU A 53 9.11 69.92 11.80
N ALA A 54 9.70 70.41 10.70
CA ALA A 54 10.67 69.66 9.90
C ALA A 54 11.99 69.41 10.67
N ILE A 55 12.43 70.37 11.50
CA ILE A 55 13.61 70.20 12.37
C ILE A 55 13.32 69.16 13.46
N ALA A 56 12.18 69.26 14.14
CA ALA A 56 11.79 68.32 15.18
C ALA A 56 11.63 66.88 14.65
N SER A 57 11.07 66.72 13.44
CA SER A 57 10.97 65.41 12.79
C SER A 57 12.34 64.87 12.33
N SER A 58 13.27 65.74 11.91
CA SER A 58 14.63 65.34 11.58
C SER A 58 15.45 64.92 12.81
N GLU A 59 15.29 65.57 13.97
CA GLU A 59 15.95 65.16 15.21
C GLU A 59 15.39 63.84 15.74
N ALA A 60 14.08 63.62 15.63
CA ALA A 60 13.45 62.34 15.95
C ALA A 60 13.97 61.21 15.03
N ALA A 61 14.14 61.48 13.73
CA ALA A 61 14.70 60.51 12.79
C ALA A 61 16.18 60.19 13.08
N LEU A 62 16.98 61.19 13.45
CA LEU A 62 18.39 61.00 13.84
C LEU A 62 18.52 60.20 15.14
N ASN A 63 17.68 60.47 16.14
CA ASN A 63 17.64 59.69 17.38
C ASN A 63 17.22 58.23 17.14
N THR A 64 16.28 58.01 16.22
CA THR A 64 15.85 56.65 15.81
C THR A 64 16.98 55.90 15.11
N LEU A 65 17.73 56.59 14.24
CA LEU A 65 18.87 56.01 13.53
C LEU A 65 20.05 55.70 14.47
N ALA A 66 20.33 56.57 15.44
CA ALA A 66 21.33 56.32 16.47
C ALA A 66 20.98 55.09 17.33
N GLY A 67 19.71 54.93 17.70
CA GLY A 67 19.19 53.74 18.39
C GLY A 67 19.35 52.45 17.59
N LEU A 68 19.02 52.46 16.30
CA LEU A 68 19.21 51.31 15.39
C LEU A 68 20.68 50.92 15.22
N THR A 69 21.59 51.90 15.27
CA THR A 69 23.03 51.65 15.13
C THR A 69 23.62 51.01 16.40
N LEU A 70 23.12 51.39 17.58
CA LEU A 70 23.46 50.77 18.87
C LEU A 70 22.88 49.35 19.00
N ASP A 71 21.63 49.14 18.55
CA ASP A 71 20.96 47.83 18.54
C ASP A 71 21.69 46.84 17.60
N GLY A 72 22.13 47.31 16.42
CA GLY A 72 22.89 46.49 15.46
C GLY A 72 24.29 46.10 15.95
N ASN A 73 24.97 46.98 16.67
CA ASN A 73 26.28 46.69 17.27
C ASN A 73 26.16 45.67 18.41
N SER A 74 25.12 45.79 19.24
CA SER A 74 24.85 44.88 20.37
C SER A 74 24.54 43.45 19.89
N ALA A 75 23.69 43.30 18.87
CA ALA A 75 23.37 42.00 18.27
C ALA A 75 24.59 41.36 17.57
N LYS A 76 25.43 42.17 16.92
CA LYS A 76 26.64 41.70 16.25
C LYS A 76 27.70 41.18 17.23
N VAL A 77 27.85 41.83 18.40
CA VAL A 77 28.78 41.38 19.45
C VAL A 77 28.34 40.04 20.03
N LEU A 78 27.05 39.89 20.38
CA LEU A 78 26.50 38.64 20.94
C LEU A 78 26.64 37.44 19.98
N LEU A 79 26.38 37.64 18.68
CA LEU A 79 26.57 36.58 17.67
C LEU A 79 28.06 36.25 17.49
N THR A 80 28.94 37.26 17.50
CA THR A 80 30.37 37.07 17.24
C THR A 80 31.06 36.33 18.38
N ASP A 81 30.70 36.62 19.64
CA ASP A 81 31.33 35.97 20.80
C ASP A 81 30.79 34.55 21.04
N ALA A 82 29.50 34.31 20.75
CA ALA A 82 28.93 32.96 20.72
C ALA A 82 29.57 32.08 19.63
N LEU A 83 29.82 32.63 18.44
CA LEU A 83 30.46 31.91 17.32
C LEU A 83 31.95 31.61 17.56
N LYS A 84 32.63 32.38 18.42
CA LYS A 84 34.04 32.17 18.79
C LYS A 84 34.23 31.19 19.95
N GLY A 85 33.15 30.65 20.52
CA GLY A 85 33.19 29.58 21.51
C GLY A 85 33.73 29.97 22.89
N ASN A 86 33.88 31.26 23.20
CA ASN A 86 34.56 31.73 24.41
C ASN A 86 33.65 32.21 25.56
N ALA A 87 32.31 32.20 25.40
CA ALA A 87 31.39 32.31 26.54
C ALA A 87 29.98 31.79 26.15
N PRO A 88 29.42 30.79 26.85
CA PRO A 88 28.06 30.31 26.59
C PRO A 88 27.02 31.31 27.08
N LEU A 89 26.05 31.69 26.25
CA LEU A 89 24.88 32.49 26.69
C LEU A 89 23.94 31.60 27.53
N ASN A 90 24.18 31.53 28.83
CA ASN A 90 23.41 30.72 29.78
C ASN A 90 22.22 31.52 30.28
N TRP A 91 21.07 31.35 29.64
CA TRP A 91 19.83 32.00 30.06
C TRP A 91 19.43 31.59 31.49
N ARG A 92 19.37 32.58 32.40
CA ARG A 92 19.02 32.38 33.82
C ARG A 92 17.62 32.87 34.19
N GLY A 93 16.95 33.59 33.30
CA GLY A 93 15.60 34.10 33.53
C GLY A 93 15.54 35.61 33.60
N TYR A 94 14.39 36.11 34.02
CA TYR A 94 14.15 37.55 34.09
C TYR A 94 14.72 38.17 35.37
N TRP A 95 15.10 39.44 35.29
CA TRP A 95 15.63 40.24 36.39
C TRP A 95 14.85 41.55 36.55
N ASP A 96 14.30 41.81 37.74
CA ASP A 96 13.68 43.08 38.09
C ASP A 96 14.78 44.06 38.51
N ALA A 97 15.17 44.98 37.63
CA ALA A 97 16.23 45.95 37.88
C ALA A 97 15.82 47.05 38.88
N ALA A 98 14.53 47.20 39.19
CA ALA A 98 14.08 48.13 40.23
C ALA A 98 14.24 47.54 41.63
N ARG A 99 14.07 46.22 41.76
CA ARG A 99 14.16 45.50 43.05
C ARG A 99 15.44 44.68 43.22
N ASN A 100 16.29 44.63 42.19
CA ASN A 100 17.42 43.72 42.07
C ASN A 100 17.05 42.27 42.42
N SER A 101 16.10 41.69 41.67
CA SER A 101 15.59 40.34 41.91
C SER A 101 15.63 39.48 40.64
N PRO A 102 16.42 38.39 40.59
CA PRO A 102 17.34 37.92 41.63
C PRO A 102 18.46 38.92 41.92
N SER A 103 19.08 38.83 43.11
CA SER A 103 20.12 39.77 43.52
C SER A 103 21.40 39.57 42.72
N LEU A 104 21.69 40.50 41.83
CA LEU A 104 22.93 40.60 41.09
C LEU A 104 23.86 41.61 41.79
N THR A 105 25.17 41.37 41.74
CA THR A 105 26.18 42.26 42.33
C THR A 105 27.29 42.50 41.31
N SER A 106 27.76 43.75 41.20
CA SER A 106 28.90 44.13 40.34
C SER A 106 30.09 43.18 40.54
N GLY A 107 30.64 42.69 39.42
CA GLY A 107 31.80 41.80 39.40
C GLY A 107 31.56 40.38 39.94
N GLN A 108 30.32 40.01 40.26
CA GLN A 108 29.97 38.69 40.79
C GLN A 108 28.89 38.02 39.92
N GLY A 109 29.23 36.88 39.33
CA GLY A 109 28.37 36.06 38.47
C GLY A 109 29.11 34.80 37.99
N ILE A 110 28.41 33.93 37.27
CA ILE A 110 29.04 32.79 36.57
C ILE A 110 29.23 33.20 35.12
N GLU A 111 30.42 32.95 34.56
CA GLU A 111 30.73 33.26 33.15
C GLU A 111 29.64 32.72 32.23
N GLY A 112 29.04 33.61 31.44
CA GLY A 112 27.97 33.28 30.51
C GLY A 112 26.55 33.55 30.99
N ASP A 113 26.32 33.80 32.28
CA ASP A 113 24.98 34.02 32.83
C ASP A 113 24.30 35.24 32.21
N LEU A 114 23.07 35.04 31.73
CA LEU A 114 22.27 36.06 31.05
C LEU A 114 20.92 36.24 31.74
N TYR A 115 20.58 37.48 32.08
CA TYR A 115 19.27 37.89 32.60
C TYR A 115 18.65 38.99 31.72
N ILE A 116 17.35 38.89 31.40
CA ILE A 116 16.59 39.94 30.70
C ILE A 116 15.87 40.78 31.76
N VAL A 117 15.98 42.10 31.67
CA VAL A 117 15.28 43.05 32.53
C VAL A 117 13.77 42.92 32.32
N SER A 118 13.03 42.46 33.33
CA SER A 118 11.56 42.40 33.32
C SER A 118 10.90 43.69 33.80
N SER A 119 11.61 44.52 34.56
CA SER A 119 11.12 45.81 35.08
C SER A 119 12.26 46.81 35.09
N ALA A 120 12.04 47.95 34.44
CA ALA A 120 13.00 49.05 34.37
C ALA A 120 13.38 49.53 35.76
N GLY A 121 14.64 49.91 35.97
CA GLY A 121 15.12 50.29 37.29
C GLY A 121 16.53 50.84 37.28
N THR A 122 17.03 51.14 38.48
CA THR A 122 18.28 51.88 38.68
C THR A 122 19.34 51.10 39.46
N THR A 123 19.23 49.77 39.54
CA THR A 123 20.28 48.96 40.16
C THR A 123 21.58 49.11 39.36
N ASP A 124 22.65 49.57 39.99
CA ASP A 124 23.97 49.70 39.37
C ASP A 124 24.66 48.33 39.31
N LEU A 125 24.94 47.84 38.10
CA LEU A 125 25.82 46.70 37.85
C LEU A 125 27.00 47.17 37.00
N ASP A 126 28.19 47.07 37.56
CA ASP A 126 29.47 47.39 36.92
C ASP A 126 29.48 48.73 36.16
N GLY A 127 28.82 49.75 36.72
CA GLY A 127 28.78 51.12 36.19
C GLY A 127 27.54 51.43 35.35
N HIS A 128 26.63 50.47 35.16
CA HIS A 128 25.35 50.66 34.48
C HIS A 128 24.18 50.64 35.45
N ALA A 129 23.55 51.81 35.63
CA ALA A 129 22.41 52.04 36.51
C ALA A 129 21.13 52.50 35.78
N ALA A 130 21.08 52.40 34.45
CA ALA A 130 19.93 52.80 33.66
C ALA A 130 19.43 51.62 32.83
N TRP A 131 18.38 50.96 33.31
CA TRP A 131 17.82 49.75 32.70
C TRP A 131 16.39 49.99 32.24
N THR A 132 16.08 49.55 31.03
CA THR A 132 14.72 49.49 30.51
C THR A 132 14.26 48.03 30.39
N ALA A 133 12.95 47.80 30.46
CA ALA A 133 12.41 46.46 30.28
C ALA A 133 12.78 45.93 28.88
N GLY A 134 13.35 44.72 28.83
CA GLY A 134 13.86 44.10 27.62
C GLY A 134 15.37 44.23 27.41
N ASP A 135 16.08 45.04 28.20
CA ASP A 135 17.56 45.05 28.24
C ASP A 135 18.10 43.75 28.85
N ALA A 136 19.40 43.47 28.75
CA ALA A 136 20.04 42.35 29.43
C ALA A 136 21.29 42.71 30.20
N ALA A 137 21.50 41.96 31.29
CA ALA A 137 22.77 41.85 31.99
C ALA A 137 23.40 40.49 31.66
N TRP A 138 24.60 40.51 31.06
CA TRP A 138 25.38 39.30 30.74
C TRP A 138 26.70 39.30 31.49
N PHE A 139 26.98 38.27 32.27
CA PHE A 139 28.23 38.17 33.01
C PHE A 139 29.33 37.57 32.13
N THR A 140 30.33 38.38 31.79
CA THR A 140 31.52 37.89 31.09
C THR A 140 32.78 38.65 31.53
N SER A 141 33.91 37.95 31.53
CA SER A 141 35.22 38.53 31.86
C SER A 141 35.23 39.21 33.25
N GLY A 142 34.44 38.67 34.18
CA GLY A 142 34.35 39.16 35.56
C GLY A 142 33.51 40.42 35.76
N GLN A 143 32.66 40.81 34.80
CA GLN A 143 31.80 42.00 34.86
C GLN A 143 30.43 41.73 34.22
N TRP A 144 29.38 42.40 34.68
CA TRP A 144 28.08 42.48 34.03
C TRP A 144 28.11 43.49 32.89
N GLN A 145 27.93 42.98 31.67
CA GLN A 145 27.83 43.78 30.46
C GLN A 145 26.37 44.13 30.19
N TYR A 146 26.12 45.42 29.88
CA TYR A 146 24.80 45.92 29.48
C TYR A 146 24.52 45.65 28.01
N PHE A 147 23.30 45.21 27.70
CA PHE A 147 22.79 45.11 26.34
C PHE A 147 21.40 45.72 26.23
N ALA A 148 21.25 46.68 25.33
CA ALA A 148 19.96 47.24 25.01
C ALA A 148 19.08 46.21 24.30
N ARG A 149 17.80 46.09 24.70
CA ARG A 149 16.75 45.36 23.96
C ARG A 149 17.08 43.91 23.60
N ALA A 150 17.80 43.22 24.48
CA ALA A 150 18.20 41.82 24.34
C ALA A 150 17.05 40.79 24.35
N GLY A 151 15.80 41.20 24.56
CA GLY A 151 14.60 40.34 24.52
C GLY A 151 14.39 39.53 23.22
N TRP A 152 15.18 39.75 22.16
CA TRP A 152 15.16 38.94 20.94
C TRP A 152 16.21 37.80 20.91
N ALA A 153 17.23 37.83 21.78
CA ALA A 153 18.43 37.00 21.65
C ALA A 153 18.53 35.81 22.63
N ALA A 154 17.43 35.40 23.28
CA ALA A 154 17.39 34.19 24.11
C ALA A 154 16.81 32.99 23.33
N VAL A 155 17.71 32.30 22.60
CA VAL A 155 17.66 30.89 22.18
C VAL A 155 16.24 30.29 21.96
N ALA A 156 15.68 30.47 20.76
CA ALA A 156 14.48 29.76 20.35
C ALA A 156 14.77 28.25 20.13
N GLN A 157 14.66 27.44 21.17
CA GLN A 157 14.36 26.01 20.98
C GLN A 157 12.86 25.77 20.78
N THR A 158 12.02 26.79 21.01
CA THR A 158 10.60 26.79 20.65
C THR A 158 10.12 28.22 20.41
N LEU A 159 9.47 28.48 19.28
CA LEU A 159 8.90 29.78 18.91
C LEU A 159 7.41 29.79 19.30
N THR A 160 7.03 30.51 20.35
CA THR A 160 5.63 30.67 20.77
C THR A 160 5.20 32.14 20.64
N GLY A 161 3.96 32.37 20.20
CA GLY A 161 3.38 33.73 20.11
C GLY A 161 3.80 34.58 18.90
N LEU A 162 4.59 34.05 17.97
CA LEU A 162 4.95 34.75 16.73
C LEU A 162 3.86 34.62 15.66
N SER A 163 3.53 35.74 15.01
CA SER A 163 2.59 35.77 13.90
C SER A 163 3.18 35.22 12.61
N SER A 164 4.51 35.29 12.42
CA SER A 164 5.19 34.71 11.25
C SER A 164 6.68 34.43 11.46
N VAL A 165 7.20 33.45 10.72
CA VAL A 165 8.62 33.07 10.59
C VAL A 165 8.97 33.06 9.09
N ALA A 166 9.97 33.83 8.68
CA ALA A 166 10.46 33.85 7.30
C ALA A 166 11.80 33.13 7.18
N ALA A 167 11.95 32.30 6.14
CA ALA A 167 13.19 31.60 5.81
C ALA A 167 13.44 31.70 4.30
N GLY A 168 14.47 32.46 3.91
CA GLY A 168 14.68 32.83 2.50
C GLY A 168 13.53 33.70 1.98
N GLN A 169 12.98 33.35 0.82
CA GLN A 169 11.83 34.04 0.22
C GLN A 169 10.46 33.51 0.71
N SER A 170 10.44 32.49 1.56
CA SER A 170 9.21 31.88 2.04
C SER A 170 8.85 32.34 3.45
N THR A 171 7.57 32.60 3.71
CA THR A 171 7.06 33.02 5.02
C THR A 171 6.02 32.06 5.56
N ILE A 172 6.21 31.53 6.76
CA ILE A 172 5.20 30.77 7.53
C ILE A 172 4.49 31.76 8.46
N ARG A 173 3.16 31.87 8.41
CA ARG A 173 2.40 32.76 9.30
C ARG A 173 1.13 32.12 9.85
N THR A 174 0.66 32.63 10.98
CA THR A 174 -0.69 32.42 11.52
C THR A 174 -1.52 33.64 11.13
N PRO A 175 -2.19 33.65 9.96
CA PRO A 175 -2.70 34.89 9.35
C PRO A 175 -3.89 35.51 10.09
N GLY A 176 -4.28 35.01 11.27
CA GLY A 176 -5.45 35.47 12.02
C GLY A 176 -6.78 35.28 11.27
N SER A 177 -6.80 34.39 10.27
CA SER A 177 -7.95 34.13 9.40
C SER A 177 -8.81 33.01 9.98
N SER A 178 -10.15 33.12 9.83
CA SER A 178 -11.07 32.00 10.12
C SER A 178 -10.87 30.79 9.20
N ARG A 179 -10.12 30.95 8.11
CA ARG A 179 -9.86 29.88 7.13
C ARG A 179 -8.55 29.14 7.39
N TRP A 180 -7.51 29.82 7.85
CA TRP A 180 -6.15 29.26 7.92
C TRP A 180 -5.63 29.27 9.35
N SER A 181 -5.29 28.08 9.85
CA SER A 181 -4.57 27.93 11.11
C SER A 181 -3.10 28.34 10.92
N ILE A 182 -2.46 27.83 9.87
CA ILE A 182 -1.09 28.18 9.46
C ILE A 182 -1.03 28.26 7.93
N ALA A 183 -0.36 29.27 7.37
CA ALA A 183 -0.15 29.41 5.93
C ALA A 183 1.33 29.66 5.60
N TRP A 184 1.82 29.04 4.55
CA TRP A 184 3.13 29.28 3.94
C TRP A 184 2.94 30.12 2.69
N LEU A 185 3.74 31.17 2.55
CA LEU A 185 3.62 32.14 1.46
C LEU A 185 4.93 32.30 0.71
N ASP A 186 4.81 32.59 -0.58
CA ASP A 186 5.91 33.08 -1.41
C ASP A 186 6.21 34.57 -1.15
N ASP A 187 7.20 35.10 -1.87
CA ASP A 187 7.66 36.49 -1.79
C ASP A 187 6.65 37.51 -2.30
N LEU A 188 5.67 37.07 -3.09
CA LEU A 188 4.56 37.88 -3.59
C LEU A 188 3.33 37.81 -2.67
N GLY A 189 3.39 37.05 -1.57
CA GLY A 189 2.30 36.87 -0.63
C GLY A 189 1.22 35.88 -1.09
N GLY A 190 1.50 35.09 -2.13
CA GLY A 190 0.68 33.97 -2.58
C GLY A 190 0.79 32.77 -1.63
N ILE A 191 -0.31 32.03 -1.44
CA ILE A 191 -0.31 30.84 -0.57
C ILE A 191 0.25 29.65 -1.35
N ILE A 192 1.34 29.08 -0.87
CA ILE A 192 1.99 27.91 -1.48
C ILE A 192 1.61 26.60 -0.79
N ALA A 193 1.30 26.63 0.51
CA ALA A 193 0.73 25.51 1.28
C ALA A 193 0.21 25.99 2.65
N GLY A 194 -0.49 25.16 3.41
CA GLY A 194 -0.85 25.46 4.80
C GLY A 194 -1.79 24.44 5.44
N ILE A 195 -2.24 24.74 6.66
CA ILE A 195 -3.25 23.99 7.40
C ILE A 195 -4.46 24.91 7.60
N LEU A 196 -5.63 24.42 7.21
CA LEU A 196 -6.90 25.11 7.40
C LEU A 196 -7.33 25.12 8.87
N ALA A 197 -8.30 25.96 9.21
CA ALA A 197 -8.80 26.10 10.58
C ALA A 197 -9.42 24.80 11.15
N ASP A 198 -9.83 23.87 10.28
CA ASP A 198 -10.35 22.54 10.65
C ASP A 198 -9.25 21.46 10.82
N GLY A 199 -7.99 21.84 10.62
CA GLY A 199 -6.82 20.94 10.72
C GLY A 199 -6.44 20.23 9.42
N SER A 200 -7.18 20.43 8.32
CA SER A 200 -6.84 19.82 7.02
C SER A 200 -5.68 20.54 6.30
N PRO A 201 -4.73 19.81 5.68
CA PRO A 201 -3.66 20.42 4.89
C PRO A 201 -4.17 20.83 3.49
N GLN A 202 -3.74 22.00 3.00
CA GLN A 202 -4.07 22.50 1.65
C GLN A 202 -2.81 22.93 0.88
N PHE A 203 -2.69 22.49 -0.38
CA PHE A 203 -1.62 22.83 -1.32
C PHE A 203 -2.22 23.43 -2.60
N PRO A 204 -2.12 24.76 -2.82
CA PRO A 204 -2.76 25.43 -3.97
C PRO A 204 -2.07 25.20 -5.33
N GLY A 205 -0.89 24.58 -5.36
CA GLY A 205 -0.15 24.27 -6.59
C GLY A 205 -0.78 23.15 -7.42
N ALA A 206 -0.35 23.03 -8.69
CA ALA A 206 -0.86 22.00 -9.62
C ALA A 206 -0.37 20.57 -9.30
N SER A 207 0.60 20.43 -8.41
CA SER A 207 1.06 19.15 -7.87
C SER A 207 1.62 19.34 -6.47
N ALA A 208 1.47 18.32 -5.62
CA ALA A 208 2.09 18.26 -4.30
C ALA A 208 2.70 16.88 -4.08
N LEU A 209 3.98 16.85 -3.69
CA LEU A 209 4.69 15.64 -3.31
C LEU A 209 4.52 15.42 -1.80
N ILE A 210 3.61 14.53 -1.44
CA ILE A 210 3.41 14.06 -0.08
C ILE A 210 3.79 12.58 -0.11
N GLY A 211 5.05 12.23 0.17
CA GLY A 211 5.50 10.83 -0.04
C GLY A 211 4.57 9.81 0.64
N PRO A 212 4.45 8.55 0.19
CA PRO A 212 4.75 7.96 -1.12
C PRO A 212 3.63 8.17 -2.18
N SER A 213 2.81 9.22 -2.07
CA SER A 213 1.70 9.46 -3.00
C SER A 213 1.75 10.85 -3.64
N GLU A 214 1.87 10.89 -4.96
CA GLU A 214 1.84 12.12 -5.74
C GLU A 214 0.39 12.44 -6.18
N ILE A 215 -0.08 13.66 -5.91
CA ILE A 215 -1.36 14.16 -6.47
C ILE A 215 -1.03 15.23 -7.51
N VAL A 216 -1.35 14.94 -8.78
CA VAL A 216 -1.17 15.85 -9.93
C VAL A 216 -2.53 16.33 -10.41
N THR A 217 -2.82 17.63 -10.30
CA THR A 217 -4.11 18.23 -10.69
C THR A 217 -4.10 18.83 -12.09
N SER A 218 -2.96 18.87 -12.78
CA SER A 218 -2.87 19.41 -14.15
C SER A 218 -3.60 18.56 -15.21
N SER A 219 -4.17 17.41 -14.84
CA SER A 219 -4.99 16.55 -15.68
C SER A 219 -6.51 16.64 -15.42
N LEU A 220 -6.98 17.47 -14.48
CA LEU A 220 -8.40 17.53 -14.10
C LEU A 220 -9.02 18.90 -14.47
N ARG A 221 -10.00 18.92 -15.38
CA ARG A 221 -10.84 20.10 -15.67
C ARG A 221 -12.16 20.03 -14.91
N GLY A 222 -12.37 20.86 -13.88
CA GLY A 222 -13.66 21.03 -13.17
C GLY A 222 -13.48 21.81 -11.85
N SER A 223 -14.53 22.46 -11.33
CA SER A 223 -14.47 23.19 -10.04
C SER A 223 -15.18 22.43 -8.92
N GLY A 224 -14.51 22.27 -7.76
CA GLY A 224 -15.09 21.82 -6.48
C GLY A 224 -14.15 20.91 -5.69
N VAL A 225 -14.66 20.26 -4.63
CA VAL A 225 -13.84 19.56 -3.62
C VAL A 225 -13.87 18.05 -3.83
N LEU A 226 -12.70 17.41 -3.85
CA LEU A 226 -12.49 15.96 -3.88
C LEU A 226 -11.77 15.57 -2.58
N THR A 227 -12.33 14.68 -1.77
CA THR A 227 -11.72 14.17 -0.54
C THR A 227 -11.21 12.77 -0.80
N LEU A 228 -9.95 12.49 -0.46
CA LEU A 228 -9.33 11.18 -0.61
C LEU A 228 -9.05 10.55 0.76
N ASP A 229 -9.07 9.22 0.85
CA ASP A 229 -8.56 8.50 2.02
C ASP A 229 -7.03 8.37 2.00
N GLN A 230 -6.49 7.77 3.07
CA GLN A 230 -5.05 7.53 3.27
C GLN A 230 -4.39 6.63 2.21
N THR A 231 -5.17 6.00 1.33
CA THR A 231 -4.69 5.16 0.21
C THR A 231 -4.81 5.86 -1.14
N GLY A 232 -5.29 7.11 -1.16
CA GLY A 232 -5.52 7.89 -2.37
C GLY A 232 -6.89 7.63 -3.03
N GLY A 233 -7.80 6.91 -2.38
CA GLY A 233 -9.14 6.61 -2.89
C GLY A 233 -10.14 7.75 -2.63
N VAL A 234 -11.01 8.08 -3.59
CA VAL A 234 -12.01 9.15 -3.44
C VAL A 234 -13.11 8.75 -2.44
N VAL A 235 -13.23 9.49 -1.34
CA VAL A 235 -14.25 9.29 -0.29
C VAL A 235 -15.35 10.35 -0.27
N ASP A 236 -15.17 11.49 -0.94
CA ASP A 236 -16.22 12.50 -1.15
C ASP A 236 -15.93 13.32 -2.42
N ASN A 237 -16.95 13.63 -3.22
CA ASN A 237 -16.82 14.43 -4.45
C ASN A 237 -17.96 15.45 -4.56
N ARG A 238 -17.65 16.72 -4.33
CA ARG A 238 -18.56 17.87 -4.43
C ARG A 238 -18.19 18.80 -5.59
N SER A 239 -17.60 18.25 -6.64
CA SER A 239 -17.22 19.00 -7.84
C SER A 239 -18.33 19.07 -8.90
N THR A 240 -18.27 20.08 -9.76
CA THR A 240 -19.16 20.28 -10.91
C THR A 240 -18.91 19.31 -12.07
N LEU A 241 -18.08 18.28 -11.85
CA LEU A 241 -17.89 17.19 -12.78
C LEU A 241 -19.13 16.30 -12.76
N ALA A 242 -19.92 16.35 -13.82
CA ALA A 242 -20.96 15.36 -14.07
C ALA A 242 -20.29 14.05 -14.52
N PHE A 243 -20.22 13.08 -13.62
CA PHE A 243 -20.24 11.67 -14.03
C PHE A 243 -21.68 11.34 -14.44
N PRO A 244 -21.94 10.60 -15.54
CA PRO A 244 -23.30 10.15 -15.84
C PRO A 244 -23.78 9.27 -14.66
N GLY A 245 -24.84 9.56 -13.91
CA GLY A 245 -26.16 10.06 -14.30
C GLY A 245 -27.13 8.87 -14.37
N ILE A 246 -27.10 7.98 -13.36
CA ILE A 246 -28.09 7.89 -12.27
C ILE A 246 -29.51 7.61 -12.80
N VAL A 247 -29.82 6.32 -12.87
CA VAL A 247 -31.10 5.78 -12.40
C VAL A 247 -30.81 5.20 -11.02
N ALA A 248 -31.75 5.34 -10.08
CA ALA A 248 -31.59 4.94 -8.69
C ALA A 248 -31.23 3.44 -8.55
N ASP A 249 -30.46 3.16 -7.50
CA ASP A 249 -29.76 1.91 -7.13
C ASP A 249 -28.62 1.46 -8.05
N THR A 250 -27.37 1.61 -7.60
CA THR A 250 -26.29 0.58 -7.65
C THR A 250 -24.90 1.10 -7.24
N ARG A 251 -24.37 0.47 -6.18
CA ARG A 251 -22.98 0.21 -5.72
C ARG A 251 -21.80 1.08 -6.26
N GLY A 252 -20.94 1.53 -5.34
CA GLY A 252 -19.75 2.34 -5.60
C GLY A 252 -18.64 1.67 -6.45
N PRO A 253 -17.63 2.45 -6.90
CA PRO A 253 -16.75 2.09 -8.02
C PRO A 253 -15.65 1.05 -7.74
N VAL A 254 -15.69 0.35 -6.60
CA VAL A 254 -14.91 -0.87 -6.37
C VAL A 254 -15.83 -1.83 -5.64
N ALA A 255 -16.09 -2.99 -6.24
CA ALA A 255 -16.84 -4.08 -5.65
C ALA A 255 -16.35 -4.29 -4.21
N ALA A 256 -17.27 -4.48 -3.25
CA ALA A 256 -16.86 -4.66 -1.87
C ALA A 256 -16.02 -5.95 -1.79
N ASN A 257 -14.73 -5.82 -1.47
CA ASN A 257 -13.84 -6.98 -1.37
C ASN A 257 -14.50 -8.03 -0.47
N VAL A 258 -14.71 -9.22 -1.03
CA VAL A 258 -15.30 -10.39 -0.39
C VAL A 258 -14.77 -10.64 1.02
N THR A 259 -13.46 -10.44 1.24
CA THR A 259 -12.79 -10.65 2.53
C THR A 259 -13.23 -9.67 3.62
N CYS A 260 -13.99 -8.64 3.25
CA CYS A 260 -14.47 -7.56 4.09
C CYS A 260 -16.00 -7.53 4.22
N ARG A 261 -16.71 -8.58 3.77
CA ARG A 261 -18.18 -8.69 3.90
C ARG A 261 -18.57 -9.71 4.99
N ALA A 262 -19.56 -9.34 5.82
CA ALA A 262 -20.25 -10.27 6.72
C ALA A 262 -21.18 -11.22 5.93
N PRO A 263 -21.46 -12.44 6.42
CA PRO A 263 -22.44 -13.30 5.76
C PRO A 263 -23.84 -12.65 5.87
N GLY A 264 -24.67 -12.86 4.85
CA GLY A 264 -26.02 -12.33 4.72
C GLY A 264 -27.06 -13.42 4.48
N HIS A 265 -28.33 -13.02 4.46
CA HIS A 265 -29.45 -13.95 4.27
C HIS A 265 -29.50 -14.61 2.89
N LEU A 266 -28.80 -14.03 1.89
CA LEU A 266 -28.65 -14.58 0.53
C LEU A 266 -27.47 -15.55 0.40
N ASP A 267 -26.60 -15.65 1.41
CA ASP A 267 -25.58 -16.70 1.52
C ASP A 267 -26.27 -18.00 1.98
N ASP A 268 -27.17 -18.49 1.13
CA ASP A 268 -28.18 -19.51 1.41
C ASP A 268 -28.10 -20.73 0.48
N ALA A 269 -29.10 -21.59 0.52
CA ALA A 269 -29.16 -22.84 -0.23
C ALA A 269 -29.16 -22.62 -1.75
N ARG A 270 -29.63 -21.48 -2.25
CA ARG A 270 -29.65 -21.14 -3.67
C ARG A 270 -28.24 -21.02 -4.24
N VAL A 271 -27.30 -20.49 -3.46
CA VAL A 271 -25.88 -20.38 -3.83
C VAL A 271 -25.02 -21.54 -3.29
N GLY A 272 -25.65 -22.56 -2.71
CA GLY A 272 -24.99 -23.81 -2.30
C GLY A 272 -24.49 -23.88 -0.86
N TYR A 273 -24.81 -22.89 -0.01
CA TYR A 273 -24.59 -23.04 1.43
C TYR A 273 -25.53 -24.08 2.03
N ALA A 274 -25.24 -24.53 3.24
CA ALA A 274 -25.95 -25.53 4.02
C ALA A 274 -25.79 -25.24 5.52
N ALA A 275 -26.63 -25.88 6.34
CA ALA A 275 -26.47 -25.80 7.79
C ALA A 275 -25.08 -26.36 8.19
N ASN A 276 -24.46 -25.71 9.17
CA ASN A 276 -23.08 -25.89 9.65
C ASN A 276 -21.97 -25.35 8.74
N ASP A 277 -22.31 -24.75 7.60
CA ASP A 277 -21.30 -24.03 6.83
C ASP A 277 -20.76 -22.82 7.60
N ARG A 278 -19.54 -22.41 7.25
CA ARG A 278 -18.76 -21.44 8.01
C ARG A 278 -18.36 -20.23 7.19
N TRP A 279 -18.34 -19.10 7.88
CA TRP A 279 -17.89 -17.82 7.36
C TRP A 279 -16.93 -17.15 8.34
N GLN A 280 -16.01 -16.34 7.83
CA GLN A 280 -15.13 -15.51 8.63
C GLN A 280 -15.34 -14.04 8.26
N PHE A 281 -15.49 -13.18 9.27
CA PHE A 281 -15.56 -11.73 9.06
C PHE A 281 -14.98 -11.00 10.26
N ARG A 282 -14.03 -10.08 10.03
CA ARG A 282 -13.36 -9.27 11.06
C ARG A 282 -12.81 -10.09 12.22
N GLY A 283 -12.14 -11.20 11.91
CA GLY A 283 -11.53 -12.07 12.93
C GLY A 283 -12.55 -12.82 13.79
N ARG A 284 -13.80 -12.97 13.34
CA ARG A 284 -14.84 -13.77 14.00
C ARG A 284 -15.39 -14.82 13.05
N HIS A 285 -15.85 -15.92 13.63
CA HIS A 285 -16.50 -16.99 12.89
C HIS A 285 -18.00 -16.97 13.05
N TYR A 286 -18.65 -17.30 11.94
CA TYR A 286 -20.09 -17.47 11.87
C TYR A 286 -20.38 -18.88 11.35
N THR A 287 -21.44 -19.47 11.88
CA THR A 287 -21.98 -20.75 11.41
C THR A 287 -23.39 -20.52 10.87
N CYS A 288 -23.68 -21.10 9.71
CA CYS A 288 -25.03 -21.15 9.19
C CYS A 288 -25.85 -22.11 10.08
N LEU A 289 -26.70 -21.58 10.95
CA LEU A 289 -27.53 -22.38 11.85
C LEU A 289 -28.69 -23.04 11.11
N ARG A 290 -29.25 -22.31 10.15
CA ARG A 290 -30.38 -22.74 9.33
C ARG A 290 -30.23 -22.18 7.94
N ASN A 291 -30.65 -22.98 6.98
CA ASN A 291 -30.64 -22.57 5.61
C ASN A 291 -31.98 -22.85 4.93
N GLY A 292 -32.47 -21.87 4.19
CA GLY A 292 -33.64 -21.92 3.31
C GLY A 292 -33.49 -20.85 2.23
N ALA A 293 -34.13 -21.04 1.08
CA ALA A 293 -34.05 -20.07 -0.01
C ALA A 293 -34.53 -18.68 0.45
N GLY A 294 -33.66 -17.68 0.37
CA GLY A 294 -33.91 -16.30 0.81
C GLY A 294 -33.81 -16.08 2.32
N GLY A 295 -33.27 -17.03 3.10
CA GLY A 295 -33.40 -16.99 4.56
C GLY A 295 -32.31 -17.71 5.34
N ALA A 296 -31.06 -17.68 4.90
CA ALA A 296 -29.97 -18.19 5.72
C ALA A 296 -29.85 -17.42 7.04
N VAL A 297 -29.67 -18.17 8.14
CA VAL A 297 -29.45 -17.62 9.48
C VAL A 297 -28.03 -17.94 9.90
N TRP A 298 -27.19 -16.90 9.89
CA TRP A 298 -25.81 -16.97 10.34
C TRP A 298 -25.69 -16.42 11.76
N ASP A 299 -25.03 -17.16 12.63
CA ASP A 299 -24.78 -16.74 14.01
C ASP A 299 -23.31 -16.89 14.37
N LEU A 300 -22.85 -16.11 15.35
CA LEU A 300 -21.49 -16.15 15.84
C LEU A 300 -21.21 -17.52 16.44
N THR A 301 -20.20 -18.21 15.90
CA THR A 301 -19.69 -19.44 16.51
C THR A 301 -18.99 -19.07 17.81
N PRO A 302 -19.37 -19.62 18.98
CA PRO A 302 -18.67 -19.35 20.23
C PRO A 302 -17.16 -19.55 20.06
N ASP A 303 -16.40 -18.56 20.52
CA ASP A 303 -14.94 -18.50 20.37
C ASP A 303 -14.29 -19.60 21.22
N VAL A 304 -13.95 -20.71 20.57
CA VAL A 304 -12.82 -21.53 21.01
C VAL A 304 -11.59 -20.86 20.42
N ALA A 305 -10.80 -20.22 21.29
CA ALA A 305 -9.60 -19.45 20.94
C ALA A 305 -8.84 -20.11 19.78
N PRO A 306 -8.58 -19.42 18.65
CA PRO A 306 -7.94 -20.07 17.53
C PRO A 306 -6.45 -20.12 17.83
N ALA A 307 -6.05 -21.24 18.41
CA ALA A 307 -4.69 -21.73 18.36
C ALA A 307 -4.19 -21.60 16.90
N CYS A 308 -2.91 -21.28 16.67
CA CYS A 308 -2.36 -21.28 15.32
C CYS A 308 -2.56 -22.66 14.67
N PRO A 309 -2.55 -22.78 13.32
CA PRO A 309 -2.86 -24.05 12.66
C PRO A 309 -2.01 -25.24 13.12
N GLY A 310 -0.74 -25.02 13.52
CA GLY A 310 0.14 -26.05 14.06
C GLY A 310 -0.27 -26.58 15.44
N ASP A 311 -0.90 -25.76 16.27
CA ASP A 311 -1.28 -26.11 17.64
C ASP A 311 -2.31 -27.26 17.69
N VAL A 312 -3.03 -27.48 16.59
CA VAL A 312 -3.96 -28.61 16.42
C VAL A 312 -3.26 -29.95 16.62
N PHE A 313 -1.98 -30.04 16.26
CA PHE A 313 -1.19 -31.27 16.32
C PHE A 313 -0.33 -31.37 17.59
N GLY A 314 -0.15 -30.29 18.34
CA GLY A 314 0.59 -30.30 19.60
C GLY A 314 1.95 -31.00 19.49
N THR A 315 2.18 -32.00 20.34
CA THR A 315 3.43 -32.79 20.38
C THR A 315 3.65 -33.67 19.14
N ASP A 316 2.61 -33.88 18.32
CA ASP A 316 2.71 -34.64 17.07
C ASP A 316 3.32 -33.83 15.93
N LEU A 317 3.61 -32.53 16.12
CA LEU A 317 4.34 -31.75 15.13
C LEU A 317 5.71 -32.37 14.87
N ALA A 318 6.00 -32.60 13.60
CA ALA A 318 7.35 -32.84 13.09
C ALA A 318 8.01 -31.54 12.65
N GLY A 319 7.23 -30.55 12.20
CA GLY A 319 7.72 -29.23 11.83
C GLY A 319 6.59 -28.28 11.52
N ALA A 320 6.82 -26.99 11.74
CA ALA A 320 5.86 -25.94 11.39
C ALA A 320 6.63 -24.71 10.91
N TRP A 321 6.26 -24.16 9.76
CA TRP A 321 6.99 -23.07 9.11
C TRP A 321 6.03 -22.02 8.58
N GLY A 322 6.39 -20.74 8.68
CA GLY A 322 5.56 -19.65 8.18
C GLY A 322 6.26 -18.31 8.28
N VAL A 323 5.76 -17.36 7.49
CA VAL A 323 6.20 -15.95 7.55
C VAL A 323 5.75 -15.33 8.87
N ASP A 324 4.51 -15.62 9.27
CA ASP A 324 3.98 -15.34 10.60
C ASP A 324 3.97 -16.60 11.46
N ALA A 325 3.64 -16.47 12.75
CA ALA A 325 3.57 -17.63 13.64
C ALA A 325 2.53 -18.64 13.16
N VAL A 326 2.91 -19.90 13.02
CA VAL A 326 2.04 -21.06 12.77
C VAL A 326 1.88 -21.94 14.00
N VAL A 327 2.62 -21.64 15.08
CA VAL A 327 2.49 -22.18 16.43
C VAL A 327 2.26 -21.01 17.40
N ALA A 328 1.30 -21.09 18.31
CA ALA A 328 1.00 -20.00 19.21
C ALA A 328 2.17 -19.69 20.16
N GLY A 329 2.40 -18.40 20.40
CA GLY A 329 3.46 -17.92 21.29
C GLY A 329 4.88 -18.00 20.72
N PHE A 330 5.08 -18.54 19.51
CA PHE A 330 6.39 -18.54 18.89
C PHE A 330 6.93 -17.11 18.70
N THR A 331 8.16 -16.89 19.12
CA THR A 331 8.96 -15.68 18.88
C THR A 331 10.40 -16.11 18.61
N GLY A 332 11.10 -15.39 17.73
CA GLY A 332 12.45 -15.76 17.30
C GLY A 332 12.59 -15.72 15.78
N PRO A 333 13.70 -16.23 15.22
CA PRO A 333 13.92 -16.26 13.78
C PRO A 333 12.76 -16.95 13.06
N ALA A 334 12.18 -16.30 12.05
CA ALA A 334 11.09 -16.85 11.26
C ALA A 334 11.59 -17.29 9.89
N PHE A 335 12.36 -16.42 9.24
CA PHE A 335 12.96 -16.73 7.96
C PHE A 335 14.17 -15.88 7.63
N ASP A 336 15.04 -16.40 6.76
CA ASP A 336 16.11 -15.63 6.13
C ASP A 336 15.65 -15.19 4.75
N VAL A 337 15.66 -13.87 4.50
CA VAL A 337 15.49 -13.30 3.16
C VAL A 337 16.85 -12.96 2.57
N THR A 338 17.14 -13.54 1.41
CA THR A 338 18.34 -13.26 0.62
C THR A 338 18.01 -12.31 -0.51
N THR A 339 18.80 -11.24 -0.64
CA THR A 339 18.64 -10.17 -1.63
C THR A 339 19.97 -9.87 -2.30
N THR A 340 19.95 -9.20 -3.44
CA THR A 340 21.17 -8.64 -4.05
C THR A 340 21.27 -7.16 -3.69
N VAL A 341 22.37 -6.74 -3.08
CA VAL A 341 22.66 -5.34 -2.70
C VAL A 341 24.06 -5.00 -3.19
N ALA A 342 24.16 -3.96 -4.03
CA ALA A 342 25.40 -3.56 -4.70
C ALA A 342 26.10 -4.74 -5.41
N GLY A 343 25.33 -5.57 -6.10
CA GLY A 343 25.81 -6.75 -6.82
C GLY A 343 26.21 -7.95 -5.96
N SER A 344 26.05 -7.89 -4.63
CA SER A 344 26.40 -8.95 -3.69
C SER A 344 25.18 -9.56 -3.01
N SER A 345 25.21 -10.86 -2.74
CA SER A 345 24.15 -11.54 -1.99
C SER A 345 24.21 -11.16 -0.50
N VAL A 346 23.10 -10.68 0.04
CA VAL A 346 22.94 -10.28 1.45
C VAL A 346 21.78 -11.07 2.06
N VAL A 347 22.06 -11.74 3.17
CA VAL A 347 21.08 -12.50 3.96
C VAL A 347 20.62 -11.68 5.16
N THR A 348 19.32 -11.49 5.31
CA THR A 348 18.70 -10.81 6.45
C THR A 348 17.73 -11.76 7.16
N THR A 349 17.97 -12.04 8.44
CA THR A 349 17.03 -12.82 9.26
C THR A 349 15.89 -11.93 9.74
N VAL A 350 14.66 -12.30 9.39
CA VAL A 350 13.44 -11.65 9.86
C VAL A 350 12.84 -12.49 11.00
N PRO A 351 12.72 -11.94 12.22
CA PRO A 351 12.10 -12.64 13.33
C PRO A 351 10.57 -12.48 13.34
N ILE A 352 9.89 -13.40 14.02
CA ILE A 352 8.55 -13.19 14.55
C ILE A 352 8.66 -12.53 15.92
N VAL A 353 7.96 -11.40 16.09
CA VAL A 353 7.90 -10.62 17.32
C VAL A 353 6.69 -11.01 18.17
N ALA A 354 6.62 -10.43 19.38
CA ALA A 354 5.46 -10.60 20.25
C ALA A 354 4.15 -10.25 19.51
N GLY A 355 3.15 -11.13 19.61
CA GLY A 355 1.92 -11.06 18.81
C GLY A 355 1.91 -11.99 17.59
N GLY A 356 3.03 -12.66 17.30
CA GLY A 356 3.10 -13.71 16.30
C GLY A 356 3.17 -13.22 14.85
N LYS A 357 3.52 -11.95 14.64
CA LYS A 357 3.77 -11.35 13.32
C LYS A 357 5.27 -11.24 13.08
N HIS A 358 5.69 -11.36 11.82
CA HIS A 358 7.06 -11.01 11.45
C HIS A 358 7.36 -9.54 11.73
N ASP A 359 8.65 -9.21 11.92
CA ASP A 359 9.11 -7.84 11.96
C ASP A 359 9.03 -7.21 10.56
N ALA A 360 7.94 -6.48 10.32
CA ALA A 360 7.68 -5.81 9.07
C ALA A 360 8.74 -4.73 8.74
N GLY A 361 9.36 -4.12 9.76
CA GLY A 361 10.39 -3.10 9.57
C GLY A 361 11.68 -3.70 8.99
N ILE A 362 12.12 -4.84 9.54
CA ILE A 362 13.29 -5.57 9.03
C ILE A 362 13.04 -6.06 7.60
N LEU A 363 11.89 -6.69 7.35
CA LEU A 363 11.56 -7.16 6.00
C LEU A 363 11.50 -5.99 5.01
N SER A 364 10.81 -4.90 5.35
CA SER A 364 10.67 -3.74 4.46
C SER A 364 12.02 -3.14 4.10
N ARG A 365 12.94 -3.05 5.07
CA ARG A 365 14.29 -2.56 4.82
C ARG A 365 15.07 -3.46 3.86
N ALA A 366 15.02 -4.78 4.06
CA ALA A 366 15.66 -5.73 3.14
C ALA A 366 15.10 -5.64 1.72
N LEU A 367 13.79 -5.41 1.57
CA LEU A 367 13.16 -5.24 0.25
C LEU A 367 13.53 -3.91 -0.42
N VAL A 368 13.70 -2.82 0.36
CA VAL A 368 14.06 -1.48 -0.15
C VAL A 368 15.55 -1.39 -0.50
N ASP A 369 16.43 -1.99 0.29
CA ASP A 369 17.88 -1.91 0.09
C ASP A 369 18.36 -2.74 -1.12
N ARG A 370 17.51 -3.64 -1.64
CA ARG A 370 17.80 -4.53 -2.77
C ARG A 370 17.96 -3.77 -4.09
N ASP A 371 18.93 -4.19 -4.90
CA ASP A 371 19.17 -3.69 -6.25
C ASP A 371 17.92 -3.78 -7.15
N THR A 372 17.68 -2.72 -7.93
CA THR A 372 16.55 -2.63 -8.86
C THR A 372 16.58 -3.79 -9.87
N GLY A 373 15.44 -4.44 -10.08
CA GLY A 373 15.30 -5.56 -11.02
C GLY A 373 15.71 -6.94 -10.47
N THR A 374 16.17 -7.03 -9.22
CA THR A 374 16.50 -8.32 -8.58
C THR A 374 15.37 -8.85 -7.69
N THR A 375 15.45 -10.11 -7.27
CA THR A 375 14.45 -10.78 -6.42
C THR A 375 14.89 -10.85 -4.96
N ALA A 376 13.91 -10.94 -4.05
CA ALA A 376 14.12 -11.29 -2.65
C ALA A 376 13.57 -12.69 -2.45
N GLU A 377 14.38 -13.60 -1.90
CA GLU A 377 14.04 -15.02 -1.79
C GLU A 377 14.25 -15.53 -0.37
N ILE A 378 13.35 -16.40 0.09
CA ILE A 378 13.46 -17.05 1.39
C ILE A 378 14.36 -18.28 1.25
N THR A 379 15.61 -18.17 1.68
CA THR A 379 16.57 -19.29 1.65
C THR A 379 16.47 -20.17 2.88
N THR A 380 15.90 -19.67 3.98
CA THR A 380 15.61 -20.45 5.19
C THR A 380 14.24 -20.12 5.75
N LEU A 381 13.41 -21.12 6.02
CA LEU A 381 12.26 -21.02 6.94
C LEU A 381 12.61 -21.73 8.25
N TYR A 382 12.58 -21.01 9.35
CA TYR A 382 12.88 -21.58 10.67
C TYR A 382 11.69 -22.38 11.20
N ASP A 383 12.00 -23.51 11.83
CA ASP A 383 11.00 -24.40 12.43
C ASP A 383 10.47 -23.81 13.74
N GLN A 384 9.16 -23.58 13.77
CA GLN A 384 8.44 -23.01 14.90
C GLN A 384 7.93 -24.07 15.88
N SER A 385 8.04 -25.35 15.55
CA SER A 385 7.60 -26.46 16.41
C SER A 385 8.58 -26.80 17.53
N GLY A 386 9.82 -26.29 17.45
CA GLY A 386 10.89 -26.61 18.40
C GLY A 386 11.66 -27.90 18.12
N ASN A 387 11.40 -28.59 16.99
CA ASN A 387 12.12 -29.81 16.62
C ASN A 387 13.43 -29.54 15.87
N GLY A 388 13.69 -28.30 15.47
CA GLY A 388 14.94 -27.90 14.81
C GLY A 388 15.02 -28.32 13.33
N HIS A 389 13.88 -28.51 12.67
CA HIS A 389 13.82 -28.91 11.27
C HIS A 389 13.66 -27.70 10.33
N GLN A 390 14.62 -26.77 10.27
CA GLN A 390 14.51 -25.61 9.37
C GLN A 390 14.46 -26.07 7.91
N LEU A 391 13.62 -25.45 7.08
CA LEU A 391 13.63 -25.72 5.64
C LEU A 391 14.61 -24.77 4.97
N THR A 392 15.48 -25.30 4.11
CA THR A 392 16.54 -24.53 3.46
C THR A 392 16.48 -24.68 1.94
N GLY A 393 16.90 -23.64 1.22
CA GLY A 393 16.96 -23.57 -0.24
C GLY A 393 18.15 -22.72 -0.68
N SER A 394 18.41 -22.71 -1.98
CA SER A 394 19.52 -21.93 -2.56
C SER A 394 19.00 -20.64 -3.18
N TYR A 395 19.74 -19.54 -3.05
CA TYR A 395 19.40 -18.29 -3.73
C TYR A 395 19.41 -18.49 -5.26
N GLY A 396 18.38 -18.00 -5.93
CA GLY A 396 18.06 -18.26 -7.35
C GLY A 396 17.06 -19.39 -7.57
N SER A 397 16.89 -20.29 -6.59
CA SER A 397 15.92 -21.40 -6.62
C SER A 397 15.10 -21.50 -5.33
N ALA A 398 15.12 -20.45 -4.51
CA ALA A 398 14.31 -20.34 -3.31
C ALA A 398 12.99 -19.59 -3.63
N PRO A 399 11.93 -19.77 -2.82
CA PRO A 399 10.67 -19.04 -3.00
C PRO A 399 10.86 -17.53 -2.81
N LYS A 400 10.16 -16.72 -3.61
CA LYS A 400 10.22 -15.25 -3.51
C LYS A 400 9.37 -14.71 -2.36
N ILE A 401 9.67 -13.49 -1.90
CA ILE A 401 8.86 -12.73 -0.94
C ILE A 401 8.80 -11.25 -1.34
N GLY A 402 7.71 -10.57 -0.95
CA GLY A 402 7.55 -9.12 -1.08
C GLY A 402 6.83 -8.64 -2.35
N VAL A 403 6.48 -9.54 -3.27
CA VAL A 403 5.74 -9.20 -4.50
C VAL A 403 4.24 -9.44 -4.36
N VAL A 404 3.85 -10.50 -3.65
CA VAL A 404 2.46 -10.93 -3.50
C VAL A 404 2.09 -11.18 -2.05
N THR A 405 0.80 -11.00 -1.77
CA THR A 405 0.18 -11.24 -0.47
C THR A 405 -0.96 -12.23 -0.59
N VAL A 406 -1.38 -12.80 0.55
CA VAL A 406 -2.65 -13.50 0.71
C VAL A 406 -3.54 -12.61 1.58
N ASN A 407 -4.59 -12.01 1.01
CA ASN A 407 -5.51 -11.09 1.71
C ASN A 407 -4.79 -9.99 2.50
N GLY A 408 -3.74 -9.40 1.92
CA GLY A 408 -2.92 -8.35 2.55
C GLY A 408 -1.84 -8.87 3.52
N PHE A 409 -1.77 -10.18 3.78
CA PHE A 409 -0.71 -10.78 4.59
C PHE A 409 0.49 -11.17 3.74
N THR A 410 1.70 -10.90 4.25
CA THR A 410 2.96 -11.32 3.65
C THR A 410 2.96 -12.83 3.38
N ALA A 411 3.36 -13.21 2.17
CA ALA A 411 3.40 -14.59 1.72
C ALA A 411 4.67 -14.86 0.92
N ILE A 412 5.06 -16.13 0.87
CA ILE A 412 6.08 -16.62 -0.04
C ILE A 412 5.43 -17.08 -1.34
N SER A 413 6.13 -16.92 -2.45
CA SER A 413 5.70 -17.30 -3.77
C SER A 413 6.68 -18.30 -4.39
N PHE A 414 6.16 -19.42 -4.86
CA PHE A 414 6.94 -20.40 -5.61
C PHE A 414 7.01 -20.10 -7.10
N ASP A 415 6.42 -18.96 -7.51
CA ASP A 415 6.62 -18.35 -8.81
C ASP A 415 6.34 -19.29 -9.98
N THR A 416 5.08 -19.52 -10.35
CA THR A 416 4.82 -20.21 -11.63
C THR A 416 3.70 -19.62 -12.47
N SER A 417 4.12 -19.29 -13.67
CA SER A 417 3.64 -19.78 -14.95
C SER A 417 4.84 -19.76 -15.92
N GLY A 418 5.03 -20.78 -16.76
CA GLY A 418 6.16 -20.87 -17.71
C GLY A 418 7.58 -20.86 -17.11
N ALA A 419 7.73 -21.03 -15.78
CA ALA A 419 8.98 -20.81 -15.08
C ALA A 419 10.04 -21.86 -15.41
N SER A 420 11.19 -21.39 -15.90
CA SER A 420 12.39 -22.16 -16.22
C SER A 420 13.18 -22.68 -15.00
N ALA A 421 12.71 -22.45 -13.76
CA ALA A 421 13.44 -22.81 -12.55
C ALA A 421 12.54 -23.42 -11.45
N ALA A 422 12.84 -24.66 -11.09
CA ALA A 422 12.22 -25.35 -9.96
C ALA A 422 12.61 -24.67 -8.62
N ARG A 423 11.64 -24.05 -7.94
CA ARG A 423 11.80 -23.46 -6.60
C ARG A 423 11.44 -24.41 -5.47
N SER A 424 12.23 -24.42 -4.39
CA SER A 424 12.00 -25.33 -3.27
C SER A 424 12.66 -24.93 -1.95
N LEU A 425 12.11 -25.45 -0.86
CA LEU A 425 12.69 -25.44 0.47
C LEU A 425 12.64 -26.86 1.05
N LYS A 426 13.76 -27.34 1.61
CA LYS A 426 13.93 -28.75 1.98
C LYS A 426 14.57 -28.92 3.35
N ASN A 427 14.20 -30.01 4.02
CA ASN A 427 14.95 -30.54 5.15
C ASN A 427 15.04 -32.05 5.00
N THR A 428 16.26 -32.60 4.97
CA THR A 428 16.51 -34.04 4.79
C THR A 428 16.54 -34.83 6.10
N ALA A 429 16.62 -34.14 7.25
CA ALA A 429 16.71 -34.74 8.58
C ALA A 429 15.35 -35.12 9.18
N VAL A 430 14.25 -34.54 8.67
CA VAL A 430 12.89 -34.95 9.05
C VAL A 430 12.75 -36.45 8.88
N SER A 431 12.30 -37.16 9.92
CA SER A 431 12.13 -38.61 9.91
C SER A 431 10.80 -38.96 10.53
N LEU A 432 9.90 -39.55 9.73
CA LEU A 432 8.57 -39.96 10.15
C LEU A 432 8.50 -41.49 10.16
N ALA A 433 7.97 -42.04 11.25
CA ALA A 433 7.75 -43.47 11.37
C ALA A 433 6.86 -43.98 10.22
N SER A 434 7.08 -45.23 9.83
CA SER A 434 6.34 -45.85 8.72
C SER A 434 4.82 -45.75 8.94
N GLY A 435 4.12 -45.29 7.91
CA GLY A 435 2.68 -45.44 7.80
C GLY A 435 1.86 -44.17 8.03
N THR A 436 2.28 -43.20 8.84
CA THR A 436 1.38 -42.08 9.18
C THR A 436 2.02 -40.70 9.14
N PHE A 437 1.34 -39.75 8.50
CA PHE A 437 1.71 -38.34 8.52
C PHE A 437 0.55 -37.45 8.06
N THR A 438 0.68 -36.14 8.30
CA THR A 438 -0.14 -35.10 7.66
C THR A 438 0.75 -33.91 7.30
N ALA A 439 0.70 -33.46 6.06
CA ALA A 439 1.30 -32.20 5.63
C ALA A 439 0.20 -31.26 5.11
N LEU A 440 0.16 -30.02 5.60
CA LEU A 440 -0.82 -29.00 5.23
C LEU A 440 -0.09 -27.72 4.84
N ALA A 441 -0.48 -27.11 3.73
CA ALA A 441 -0.07 -25.78 3.30
C ALA A 441 -1.27 -24.82 3.33
N PHE A 442 -1.03 -23.58 3.75
CA PHE A 442 -2.03 -22.52 3.83
C PHE A 442 -1.61 -21.37 2.91
N GLY A 443 -2.53 -20.88 2.09
CA GLY A 443 -2.22 -19.87 1.08
C GLY A 443 -3.22 -19.91 -0.07
N ARG A 444 -2.83 -19.38 -1.22
CA ARG A 444 -3.61 -19.38 -2.47
C ARG A 444 -2.81 -19.99 -3.63
N TRP A 445 -3.48 -20.33 -4.71
CA TRP A 445 -2.86 -20.95 -5.89
C TRP A 445 -3.25 -20.22 -7.19
N ALA A 446 -2.46 -20.39 -8.25
CA ALA A 446 -2.72 -19.74 -9.54
C ALA A 446 -3.57 -20.57 -10.51
N GLY A 447 -3.74 -21.87 -10.27
CA GLY A 447 -4.20 -22.86 -11.27
C GLY A 447 -3.10 -23.84 -11.65
N THR A 448 -3.39 -25.13 -11.56
CA THR A 448 -2.39 -26.20 -11.62
C THR A 448 -2.53 -27.11 -12.81
N ASN A 449 -3.39 -26.76 -13.77
CA ASN A 449 -3.53 -27.58 -14.95
C ASN A 449 -2.28 -27.42 -15.84
N ALA A 450 -1.73 -28.54 -16.31
CA ALA A 450 -0.53 -28.54 -17.14
C ALA A 450 -0.69 -29.48 -18.33
N ALA A 451 -0.01 -29.13 -19.42
CA ALA A 451 0.12 -30.02 -20.57
C ALA A 451 1.10 -31.14 -20.20
N SER A 452 0.89 -32.35 -20.71
CA SER A 452 1.81 -33.48 -20.55
C SER A 452 2.11 -33.84 -19.07
N ASP A 453 3.35 -34.23 -18.75
CA ASP A 453 3.80 -34.74 -17.44
C ASP A 453 4.68 -33.72 -16.68
N GLU A 454 4.22 -32.46 -16.58
CA GLU A 454 4.97 -31.36 -15.93
C GLU A 454 4.99 -31.41 -14.39
N ARG A 455 4.24 -32.35 -13.80
CA ARG A 455 4.17 -32.70 -12.37
C ARG A 455 4.38 -31.52 -11.42
N ILE A 456 3.38 -30.66 -11.27
CA ILE A 456 3.46 -29.50 -10.39
C ILE A 456 3.40 -29.96 -8.92
N GLN A 457 4.52 -29.85 -8.20
CA GLN A 457 4.67 -30.38 -6.83
C GLN A 457 4.55 -29.29 -5.75
N LEU A 458 3.83 -29.58 -4.66
CA LEU A 458 3.69 -28.68 -3.52
C LEU A 458 4.27 -29.25 -2.22
N LEU A 459 3.80 -30.43 -1.79
CA LEU A 459 4.20 -31.05 -0.51
C LEU A 459 4.77 -32.43 -0.80
N THR A 460 6.05 -32.63 -0.48
CA THR A 460 6.70 -33.94 -0.59
C THR A 460 7.16 -34.42 0.78
N VAL A 461 6.70 -35.60 1.19
CA VAL A 461 7.07 -36.29 2.43
C VAL A 461 7.77 -37.59 2.04
N GLY A 462 9.07 -37.68 2.28
CA GLY A 462 9.89 -38.75 1.70
C GLY A 462 9.84 -38.73 0.17
N ALA A 463 9.33 -39.81 -0.43
CA ALA A 463 9.11 -39.92 -1.88
C ALA A 463 7.66 -39.60 -2.31
N VAL A 464 6.74 -39.44 -1.37
CA VAL A 464 5.31 -39.22 -1.66
C VAL A 464 5.06 -37.73 -1.81
N SER A 465 4.55 -37.30 -2.96
CA SER A 465 4.31 -35.89 -3.27
C SER A 465 2.87 -35.64 -3.66
N THR A 466 2.28 -34.52 -3.23
CA THR A 466 1.14 -33.95 -3.96
C THR A 466 1.61 -33.52 -5.34
N VAL A 467 0.80 -33.82 -6.35
CA VAL A 467 1.02 -33.42 -7.74
C VAL A 467 -0.31 -32.98 -8.32
N SER A 468 -0.32 -31.84 -8.99
CA SER A 468 -1.55 -31.37 -9.62
C SER A 468 -1.40 -31.21 -11.13
N GLY A 469 -2.47 -31.59 -11.85
CA GLY A 469 -2.69 -31.33 -13.28
C GLY A 469 -1.70 -32.05 -14.19
N ILE A 470 -1.95 -33.33 -14.48
CA ILE A 470 -1.19 -34.08 -15.49
C ILE A 470 -2.10 -34.34 -16.68
N ASN A 471 -1.56 -34.20 -17.90
CA ASN A 471 -2.28 -34.40 -19.16
C ASN A 471 -3.59 -33.60 -19.22
N GLU A 472 -3.53 -32.34 -18.80
CA GLU A 472 -4.65 -31.40 -18.78
C GLU A 472 -5.86 -31.81 -17.90
N ASP A 473 -5.69 -32.75 -16.95
CA ASP A 473 -6.79 -33.22 -16.10
C ASP A 473 -7.23 -32.22 -15.01
N GLY A 474 -6.35 -31.28 -14.66
CA GLY A 474 -6.53 -30.25 -13.64
C GLY A 474 -6.68 -30.75 -12.20
N LYS A 475 -6.52 -32.06 -11.93
CA LYS A 475 -6.85 -32.66 -10.63
C LYS A 475 -5.63 -32.75 -9.73
N LEU A 476 -5.84 -32.62 -8.43
CA LEU A 476 -4.84 -32.83 -7.39
C LEU A 476 -4.75 -34.32 -7.06
N GLY A 477 -3.68 -34.96 -7.49
CA GLY A 477 -3.34 -36.35 -7.18
C GLY A 477 -2.07 -36.49 -6.34
N VAL A 478 -1.51 -37.69 -6.36
CA VAL A 478 -0.32 -38.05 -5.58
C VAL A 478 0.69 -38.78 -6.46
N TYR A 479 1.94 -38.39 -6.39
CA TYR A 479 3.05 -39.20 -6.88
C TYR A 479 3.59 -40.05 -5.74
N ASP A 480 3.60 -41.37 -5.92
CA ASP A 480 3.97 -42.33 -4.87
C ASP A 480 5.48 -42.60 -4.75
N GLY A 481 6.28 -41.90 -5.57
CA GLY A 481 7.72 -42.11 -5.73
C GLY A 481 8.09 -42.86 -7.00
N THR A 482 7.11 -43.49 -7.67
CA THR A 482 7.28 -44.23 -8.93
C THR A 482 6.28 -43.75 -9.99
N SER A 483 5.00 -43.62 -9.63
CA SER A 483 3.90 -43.34 -10.55
C SER A 483 2.93 -42.29 -10.00
N TYR A 484 2.21 -41.63 -10.90
CA TYR A 484 1.13 -40.72 -10.55
C TYR A 484 -0.18 -41.48 -10.32
N VAL A 485 -0.79 -41.24 -9.17
CA VAL A 485 -2.13 -41.67 -8.81
C VAL A 485 -3.06 -40.46 -8.96
N GLN A 486 -3.91 -40.52 -9.99
CA GLN A 486 -4.85 -39.44 -10.30
C GLN A 486 -5.85 -39.21 -9.17
N GLY A 487 -6.02 -37.95 -8.78
CA GLY A 487 -7.01 -37.55 -7.80
C GLY A 487 -8.38 -37.21 -8.36
N SER A 488 -9.23 -36.61 -7.53
CA SER A 488 -10.62 -36.28 -7.89
C SER A 488 -11.02 -34.82 -7.64
N GLN A 489 -10.15 -34.03 -7.02
CA GLN A 489 -10.43 -32.63 -6.64
C GLN A 489 -9.65 -31.65 -7.51
N TYR A 490 -10.29 -30.53 -7.86
CA TYR A 490 -9.61 -29.37 -8.43
C TYR A 490 -9.06 -28.48 -7.32
N GLN A 491 -7.98 -27.76 -7.62
CA GLN A 491 -7.38 -26.82 -6.68
C GLN A 491 -7.91 -25.40 -6.95
N PRO A 492 -8.55 -24.74 -5.96
CA PRO A 492 -9.05 -23.38 -6.13
C PRO A 492 -7.91 -22.36 -6.06
N CYS A 493 -8.14 -21.20 -6.68
CA CYS A 493 -7.24 -20.06 -6.64
C CYS A 493 -7.43 -19.21 -5.39
N ASN A 494 -8.50 -19.44 -4.63
CA ASN A 494 -8.78 -18.75 -3.39
C ASN A 494 -7.76 -19.10 -2.31
N PRO A 495 -7.55 -18.20 -1.35
CA PRO A 495 -6.92 -18.57 -0.10
C PRO A 495 -7.66 -19.73 0.56
N SER A 496 -6.96 -20.83 0.82
CA SER A 496 -7.49 -22.06 1.42
C SER A 496 -6.35 -22.88 2.04
N MET A 497 -6.65 -24.12 2.40
CA MET A 497 -5.71 -25.13 2.85
C MET A 497 -5.61 -26.25 1.81
N VAL A 498 -4.39 -26.68 1.47
CA VAL A 498 -4.17 -27.87 0.64
C VAL A 498 -3.20 -28.80 1.34
N GLY A 499 -3.43 -30.11 1.26
CA GLY A 499 -2.65 -31.05 2.04
C GLY A 499 -2.67 -32.48 1.55
N ILE A 500 -1.89 -33.30 2.24
CA ILE A 500 -1.82 -34.75 2.08
C ILE A 500 -1.68 -35.40 3.45
N SER A 501 -2.39 -36.51 3.67
CA SER A 501 -2.25 -37.33 4.87
C SER A 501 -2.16 -38.81 4.52
N ALA A 502 -1.40 -39.56 5.29
CA ALA A 502 -1.35 -41.02 5.21
C ALA A 502 -1.80 -41.63 6.54
N ALA A 503 -2.62 -42.68 6.47
CA ALA A 503 -3.21 -43.36 7.65
C ALA A 503 -2.69 -44.79 7.84
N GLY A 504 -1.62 -45.17 7.15
CA GLY A 504 -1.00 -46.50 7.20
C GLY A 504 -1.33 -47.34 5.98
N GLY A 505 -0.55 -48.40 5.80
CA GLY A 505 -0.75 -49.38 4.72
C GLY A 505 -0.61 -48.74 3.34
N THR A 506 -1.73 -48.60 2.63
CA THR A 506 -1.83 -48.05 1.27
C THR A 506 -2.68 -46.79 1.20
N SER A 507 -3.19 -46.30 2.32
CA SER A 507 -4.20 -45.24 2.36
C SER A 507 -3.57 -43.86 2.44
N VAL A 508 -3.86 -43.04 1.44
CA VAL A 508 -3.49 -41.61 1.37
C VAL A 508 -4.76 -40.80 1.14
N SER A 509 -4.79 -39.55 1.58
CA SER A 509 -5.84 -38.60 1.23
C SER A 509 -5.20 -37.27 0.86
N THR A 510 -5.67 -36.68 -0.24
CA THR A 510 -5.43 -35.27 -0.53
C THR A 510 -6.53 -34.43 0.09
N TRP A 511 -6.21 -33.19 0.41
CA TRP A 511 -7.11 -32.25 1.07
C TRP A 511 -7.14 -30.94 0.31
N VAL A 512 -8.34 -30.42 0.09
CA VAL A 512 -8.60 -29.06 -0.42
C VAL A 512 -9.68 -28.46 0.46
N GLY A 513 -9.33 -27.39 1.18
CA GLY A 513 -10.13 -26.92 2.30
C GLY A 513 -10.41 -28.08 3.27
N GLU A 514 -11.67 -28.29 3.61
CA GLU A 514 -12.09 -29.35 4.53
C GLU A 514 -12.51 -30.65 3.83
N ALA A 515 -12.46 -30.68 2.50
CA ALA A 515 -12.83 -31.84 1.72
C ALA A 515 -11.62 -32.74 1.47
N SER A 516 -11.77 -34.03 1.78
CA SER A 516 -10.78 -35.06 1.43
C SER A 516 -11.11 -35.77 0.12
N ALA A 517 -10.07 -36.15 -0.61
CA ALA A 517 -10.12 -37.15 -1.67
C ALA A 517 -9.21 -38.34 -1.31
N PRO A 518 -9.79 -39.50 -0.93
CA PRO A 518 -9.01 -40.69 -0.62
C PRO A 518 -8.39 -41.28 -1.89
N LEU A 519 -7.16 -41.79 -1.75
CA LEU A 519 -6.36 -42.41 -2.80
C LEU A 519 -5.65 -43.65 -2.24
N THR A 520 -5.32 -44.57 -3.13
CA THR A 520 -4.57 -45.79 -2.79
C THR A 520 -3.21 -45.76 -3.48
N VAL A 521 -2.14 -45.91 -2.70
CA VAL A 521 -0.77 -46.08 -3.22
C VAL A 521 -0.35 -47.56 -3.16
N PRO A 522 0.63 -48.01 -3.96
CA PRO A 522 1.13 -49.38 -3.90
C PRO A 522 1.59 -49.82 -2.52
N ALA A 523 1.42 -51.11 -2.21
CA ALA A 523 1.90 -51.70 -0.97
C ALA A 523 3.43 -51.51 -0.85
N GLY A 524 3.88 -51.04 0.33
CA GLY A 524 5.29 -50.83 0.61
C GLY A 524 5.77 -49.37 0.48
N VAL A 525 5.00 -48.49 -0.19
CA VAL A 525 5.32 -47.05 -0.29
C VAL A 525 5.37 -46.41 1.09
N LEU A 526 4.39 -46.72 1.94
CA LEU A 526 4.27 -46.18 3.29
C LEU A 526 4.88 -47.10 4.37
N SER A 527 5.44 -48.26 4.01
CA SER A 527 5.93 -49.25 4.99
C SER A 527 7.33 -48.97 5.52
N LYS A 528 8.03 -48.00 4.91
CA LYS A 528 9.37 -47.57 5.31
C LYS A 528 9.29 -46.25 6.07
N THR A 529 10.32 -45.96 6.86
CA THR A 529 10.53 -44.62 7.41
C THR A 529 10.58 -43.61 6.27
N LEU A 530 9.76 -42.56 6.35
CA LEU A 530 9.75 -41.49 5.38
C LEU A 530 10.74 -40.42 5.83
N THR A 531 11.81 -40.23 5.06
CA THR A 531 12.88 -39.28 5.37
C THR A 531 12.86 -38.09 4.44
N GLY A 532 12.87 -36.91 5.02
CA GLY A 532 12.88 -35.63 4.36
C GLY A 532 11.48 -35.04 4.13
N PHE A 533 11.46 -33.71 4.10
CA PHE A 533 10.31 -32.90 3.72
C PHE A 533 10.75 -31.84 2.71
N THR A 534 10.01 -31.71 1.63
CA THR A 534 10.20 -30.66 0.63
C THR A 534 8.91 -29.89 0.43
N LEU A 535 9.03 -28.57 0.47
CA LEU A 535 8.03 -27.62 0.05
C LEU A 535 8.42 -27.10 -1.35
N GLY A 536 7.52 -27.21 -2.32
CA GLY A 536 7.79 -26.92 -3.73
C GLY A 536 8.35 -28.13 -4.48
N SER A 537 9.25 -27.89 -5.45
CA SER A 537 9.80 -28.97 -6.28
C SER A 537 10.77 -29.89 -5.53
N SER A 538 10.51 -31.18 -5.57
CA SER A 538 11.42 -32.21 -5.06
C SER A 538 12.52 -32.60 -6.07
N GLY A 539 12.43 -32.12 -7.32
CA GLY A 539 13.29 -32.53 -8.44
C GLY A 539 12.63 -33.48 -9.44
N LEU A 540 11.37 -33.84 -9.22
CA LEU A 540 10.58 -34.69 -10.14
C LEU A 540 9.76 -33.89 -11.15
N GLY A 541 9.60 -32.58 -10.96
CA GLY A 541 8.78 -31.71 -11.80
C GLY A 541 8.92 -30.23 -11.43
N ASN A 542 8.10 -29.37 -12.03
CA ASN A 542 8.11 -27.94 -11.78
C ASN A 542 7.60 -27.61 -10.36
N ALA A 543 8.01 -26.46 -9.83
CA ALA A 543 7.56 -26.03 -8.52
C ALA A 543 6.06 -25.67 -8.52
N CYS A 544 5.44 -25.71 -7.34
CA CYS A 544 4.05 -25.32 -7.18
C CYS A 544 3.79 -23.87 -7.61
N ASN A 545 2.55 -23.62 -7.99
CA ASN A 545 1.96 -22.29 -8.18
C ASN A 545 1.39 -21.73 -6.86
N GLY A 546 2.00 -22.10 -5.74
CA GLY A 546 1.54 -21.72 -4.41
C GLY A 546 2.06 -20.35 -4.00
N VAL A 547 1.17 -19.53 -3.46
CA VAL A 547 1.50 -18.33 -2.67
C VAL A 547 1.09 -18.61 -1.23
N LEU A 548 2.06 -18.91 -0.37
CA LEU A 548 1.84 -19.55 0.93
C LEU A 548 2.14 -18.62 2.10
N THR A 549 1.35 -18.74 3.17
CA THR A 549 1.56 -18.04 4.43
C THR A 549 2.12 -18.96 5.52
N GLY A 550 1.86 -20.26 5.44
CA GLY A 550 2.35 -21.24 6.40
C GLY A 550 2.21 -22.69 5.95
N VAL A 551 2.95 -23.57 6.62
CA VAL A 551 3.01 -25.01 6.37
C VAL A 551 3.15 -25.75 7.70
N VAL A 552 2.48 -26.89 7.83
CA VAL A 552 2.53 -27.76 9.02
C VAL A 552 2.78 -29.20 8.57
N LEU A 553 3.66 -29.90 9.29
CA LEU A 553 3.91 -31.33 9.16
C LEU A 553 3.72 -32.03 10.51
N ALA A 554 2.87 -33.04 10.54
CA ALA A 554 2.57 -33.86 11.71
C ALA A 554 2.94 -35.34 11.49
N LYS A 555 3.31 -36.02 12.58
CA LYS A 555 3.75 -37.42 12.64
C LYS A 555 2.60 -38.44 12.54
N ARG A 556 1.35 -37.97 12.48
CA ARG A 556 0.15 -38.81 12.43
C ARG A 556 -0.80 -38.36 11.34
N ALA A 557 -1.74 -39.25 10.98
CA ALA A 557 -2.88 -38.90 10.15
C ALA A 557 -3.78 -37.89 10.89
N ALA A 558 -4.24 -36.88 10.15
CA ALA A 558 -5.23 -35.94 10.63
C ALA A 558 -6.62 -36.59 10.57
N THR A 559 -7.41 -36.36 11.62
CA THR A 559 -8.84 -36.60 11.60
C THR A 559 -9.54 -35.46 10.89
N THR A 560 -10.80 -35.66 10.46
CA THR A 560 -11.63 -34.57 9.92
C THR A 560 -11.71 -33.39 10.89
N THR A 561 -11.78 -33.66 12.20
CA THR A 561 -11.79 -32.61 13.24
C THR A 561 -10.48 -31.82 13.27
N ASP A 562 -9.32 -32.47 13.11
CA ASP A 562 -8.03 -31.77 13.04
C ASP A 562 -8.01 -30.82 11.84
N ILE A 563 -8.42 -31.32 10.66
CA ILE A 563 -8.48 -30.54 9.42
C ILE A 563 -9.41 -29.33 9.57
N GLN A 564 -10.61 -29.54 10.12
CA GLN A 564 -11.58 -28.48 10.35
C GLN A 564 -11.07 -27.42 11.32
N ARG A 565 -10.29 -27.80 12.34
CA ARG A 565 -9.67 -26.89 13.31
C ARG A 565 -8.50 -26.13 12.68
N ALA A 566 -7.62 -26.81 11.93
CA ALA A 566 -6.48 -26.17 11.28
C ALA A 566 -6.94 -25.13 10.24
N ASN A 567 -7.92 -25.47 9.41
CA ASN A 567 -8.52 -24.54 8.45
C ASN A 567 -9.23 -23.38 9.16
N ARG A 568 -9.92 -23.64 10.29
CA ARG A 568 -10.55 -22.60 11.13
C ARG A 568 -9.52 -21.57 11.60
N SER A 569 -8.42 -22.06 12.17
CA SER A 569 -7.35 -21.22 12.69
C SER A 569 -6.66 -20.40 11.60
N ALA A 570 -6.43 -21.01 10.44
CA ALA A 570 -5.84 -20.36 9.29
C ALA A 570 -6.75 -19.25 8.71
N ALA A 571 -8.06 -19.51 8.60
CA ALA A 571 -9.04 -18.54 8.13
C ALA A 571 -9.09 -17.26 9.00
N LEU A 572 -9.02 -17.41 10.32
CA LEU A 572 -8.96 -16.27 11.25
C LEU A 572 -7.65 -15.52 11.15
N ARG A 573 -6.54 -16.25 11.01
CA ARG A 573 -5.20 -15.68 11.02
C ARG A 573 -4.88 -14.91 9.74
N TRP A 574 -5.38 -15.37 8.60
CA TRP A 574 -5.10 -14.81 7.27
C TRP A 574 -6.35 -14.28 6.55
N ASN A 575 -7.42 -14.03 7.31
CA ASN A 575 -8.64 -13.33 6.87
C ASN A 575 -9.25 -13.87 5.57
N TYR A 576 -9.46 -15.18 5.46
CA TYR A 576 -10.12 -15.79 4.31
C TYR A 576 -11.41 -16.51 4.69
N THR A 577 -12.35 -16.58 3.74
CA THR A 577 -13.62 -17.29 3.92
C THR A 577 -13.37 -18.80 3.95
N PRO A 578 -13.58 -19.50 5.08
CA PRO A 578 -13.15 -20.89 5.25
C PRO A 578 -13.89 -21.88 4.36
N GLN A 579 -15.11 -21.53 3.93
CA GLN A 579 -15.92 -22.33 3.02
C GLN A 579 -16.62 -21.41 2.02
N VAL A 580 -16.25 -21.56 0.76
CA VAL A 580 -16.86 -20.86 -0.39
C VAL A 580 -17.65 -21.89 -1.19
N LYS A 581 -18.85 -21.51 -1.66
CA LYS A 581 -19.80 -22.45 -2.29
C LYS A 581 -20.13 -22.17 -3.74
N PRO A 582 -20.41 -20.92 -4.16
CA PRO A 582 -20.60 -20.66 -5.57
C PRO A 582 -19.25 -20.76 -6.27
N ARG A 583 -19.21 -21.38 -7.45
CA ARG A 583 -17.97 -21.82 -8.11
C ARG A 583 -17.82 -21.15 -9.46
N LEU A 584 -16.60 -20.74 -9.80
CA LEU A 584 -16.24 -20.17 -11.10
C LEU A 584 -15.16 -21.01 -11.77
N PHE A 585 -15.52 -21.70 -12.85
CA PHE A 585 -14.58 -22.48 -13.64
C PHE A 585 -14.02 -21.62 -14.78
N CYS A 586 -12.73 -21.30 -14.70
CA CYS A 586 -12.03 -20.50 -15.71
C CYS A 586 -11.37 -21.43 -16.74
N ILE A 587 -12.01 -21.57 -17.90
CA ILE A 587 -11.51 -22.38 -19.02
C ILE A 587 -10.68 -21.46 -19.92
N GLY A 588 -9.48 -21.88 -20.29
CA GLY A 588 -8.70 -21.13 -21.26
C GLY A 588 -7.30 -21.68 -21.53
N ASP A 589 -6.45 -20.81 -22.07
CA ASP A 589 -5.08 -21.13 -22.47
C ASP A 589 -4.02 -20.40 -21.63
N SER A 590 -2.83 -20.15 -22.20
CA SER A 590 -1.71 -19.45 -21.58
C SER A 590 -2.07 -18.10 -20.99
N ARG A 591 -3.07 -17.40 -21.54
CA ARG A 591 -3.49 -16.07 -21.06
C ARG A 591 -4.35 -16.15 -19.79
N THR A 592 -5.04 -17.28 -19.59
CA THR A 592 -5.79 -17.58 -18.36
C THR A 592 -4.92 -18.31 -17.33
N ALA A 593 -4.06 -19.24 -17.77
CA ALA A 593 -3.04 -19.89 -16.93
C ALA A 593 -2.02 -18.86 -16.41
N GLY A 594 -1.76 -17.84 -17.24
CA GLY A 594 -0.89 -16.72 -16.95
C GLY A 594 0.56 -16.91 -17.37
N TYR A 595 0.89 -17.77 -18.36
CA TYR A 595 2.23 -18.29 -18.80
C TYR A 595 3.50 -17.46 -18.54
N ILE A 596 3.46 -16.13 -18.58
CA ILE A 596 4.63 -15.25 -18.36
C ILE A 596 4.61 -14.50 -17.03
N ASN A 597 3.49 -14.55 -16.32
CA ASN A 597 3.26 -13.79 -15.10
C ASN A 597 3.88 -14.52 -13.91
N ALA A 598 4.96 -13.94 -13.41
CA ALA A 598 5.58 -14.33 -12.16
C ALA A 598 4.59 -14.27 -10.98
N ASP A 599 4.97 -14.96 -9.91
CA ASP A 599 4.29 -14.87 -8.61
C ASP A 599 2.80 -15.17 -8.61
N CYS A 600 2.38 -16.09 -9.49
CA CYS A 600 1.00 -16.57 -9.59
C CYS A 600 0.01 -15.44 -9.90
N GLN A 601 0.46 -14.44 -10.67
CA GLN A 601 -0.31 -13.24 -10.99
C GLN A 601 -1.11 -13.39 -12.30
N ASN A 602 -2.13 -14.24 -12.28
CA ASN A 602 -3.09 -14.37 -13.39
C ASN A 602 -4.49 -13.86 -13.01
N TRP A 603 -5.31 -13.56 -14.03
CA TRP A 603 -6.61 -12.94 -13.83
C TRP A 603 -7.57 -13.79 -12.96
N PRO A 604 -7.62 -15.13 -13.05
CA PRO A 604 -8.47 -15.93 -12.16
C PRO A 604 -8.06 -15.79 -10.69
N SER A 605 -6.75 -15.72 -10.41
CA SER A 605 -6.25 -15.55 -9.04
C SER A 605 -6.49 -14.14 -8.46
N MET A 606 -6.80 -13.17 -9.32
CA MET A 606 -7.03 -11.76 -8.96
C MET A 606 -8.52 -11.38 -8.95
N ILE A 607 -9.40 -12.20 -9.53
CA ILE A 607 -10.82 -11.85 -9.66
C ILE A 607 -11.52 -11.64 -8.32
N GLY A 608 -11.02 -12.27 -7.24
CA GLY A 608 -11.53 -12.08 -5.88
C GLY A 608 -11.51 -10.61 -5.41
N ASP A 609 -10.62 -9.78 -5.96
CA ASP A 609 -10.55 -8.33 -5.66
C ASP A 609 -11.77 -7.56 -6.24
N TYR A 610 -12.50 -8.15 -7.19
CA TYR A 610 -13.57 -7.50 -7.96
C TYR A 610 -14.94 -8.18 -7.82
N LEU A 611 -15.06 -9.20 -6.96
CA LEU A 611 -16.31 -9.90 -6.71
C LEU A 611 -17.02 -9.32 -5.48
N ASP A 612 -18.35 -9.24 -5.53
CA ASP A 612 -19.18 -8.79 -4.40
C ASP A 612 -19.48 -9.94 -3.41
N GLN A 613 -19.27 -11.19 -3.83
CA GLN A 613 -19.41 -12.39 -3.02
C GLN A 613 -18.28 -13.38 -3.30
N PRO A 614 -17.88 -14.21 -2.31
CA PRO A 614 -16.83 -15.19 -2.51
C PRO A 614 -17.27 -16.22 -3.56
N LEU A 615 -16.43 -16.40 -4.59
CA LEU A 615 -16.53 -17.52 -5.51
C LEU A 615 -15.33 -18.43 -5.33
N GLU A 616 -15.53 -19.74 -5.36
CA GLU A 616 -14.46 -20.73 -5.43
C GLU A 616 -14.00 -20.79 -6.89
N VAL A 617 -12.85 -20.18 -7.17
CA VAL A 617 -12.35 -19.97 -8.53
C VAL A 617 -11.39 -21.08 -8.90
N PHE A 618 -11.73 -21.85 -9.93
CA PHE A 618 -10.86 -22.89 -10.48
C PHE A 618 -10.24 -22.39 -11.78
N ASN A 619 -8.91 -22.31 -11.83
CA ASN A 619 -8.21 -22.05 -13.07
C ASN A 619 -7.84 -23.38 -13.73
N LEU A 620 -8.60 -23.74 -14.76
CA LEU A 620 -8.43 -24.98 -15.53
C LEU A 620 -7.58 -24.78 -16.78
N ALA A 621 -7.06 -23.58 -16.98
CA ALA A 621 -6.36 -23.23 -18.21
C ALA A 621 -4.99 -23.88 -18.30
N VAL A 622 -4.60 -24.22 -19.53
CA VAL A 622 -3.31 -24.85 -19.83
C VAL A 622 -2.60 -24.01 -20.89
N SER A 623 -1.34 -23.66 -20.62
CA SER A 623 -0.54 -22.90 -21.57
C SER A 623 -0.33 -23.68 -22.87
N GLY A 624 -0.65 -23.06 -24.00
CA GLY A 624 -0.56 -23.70 -25.33
C GLY A 624 -1.76 -24.57 -25.73
N SER A 625 -2.71 -24.81 -24.82
CA SER A 625 -3.85 -25.69 -25.11
C SER A 625 -4.77 -25.12 -26.18
N GLN A 626 -5.23 -26.01 -27.08
CA GLN A 626 -6.17 -25.71 -28.15
C GLN A 626 -7.57 -26.23 -27.79
N THR A 627 -8.59 -25.80 -28.52
CA THR A 627 -9.95 -26.33 -28.33
C THR A 627 -10.03 -27.86 -28.49
N THR A 628 -9.19 -28.42 -29.37
CA THR A 628 -9.12 -29.87 -29.61
C THR A 628 -8.38 -30.66 -28.53
N ASP A 629 -7.66 -29.98 -27.64
CA ASP A 629 -6.93 -30.60 -26.53
C ASP A 629 -7.83 -30.60 -25.29
N PHE A 630 -8.49 -29.47 -25.01
CA PHE A 630 -9.43 -29.34 -23.90
C PHE A 630 -10.59 -30.34 -23.95
N ILE A 631 -11.19 -30.55 -25.13
CA ILE A 631 -12.37 -31.42 -25.31
C ILE A 631 -12.13 -32.87 -24.86
N PRO A 632 -11.06 -33.56 -25.30
CA PRO A 632 -10.79 -34.92 -24.83
C PRO A 632 -10.17 -34.99 -23.44
N ASN A 633 -9.35 -34.00 -23.03
CA ASN A 633 -8.52 -34.14 -21.83
C ASN A 633 -9.15 -33.52 -20.57
N THR A 634 -9.64 -32.28 -20.65
CA THR A 634 -10.15 -31.55 -19.48
C THR A 634 -11.67 -31.65 -19.34
N GLN A 635 -12.40 -31.54 -20.46
CA GLN A 635 -13.87 -31.46 -20.44
C GLN A 635 -14.55 -32.64 -19.74
N PRO A 636 -14.17 -33.93 -19.94
CA PRO A 636 -14.87 -35.04 -19.31
C PRO A 636 -14.81 -34.99 -17.77
N GLY A 637 -13.64 -34.60 -17.24
CA GLY A 637 -13.44 -34.40 -15.80
C GLY A 637 -14.29 -33.25 -15.27
N LEU A 638 -14.31 -32.12 -15.98
CA LEU A 638 -15.12 -30.96 -15.62
C LEU A 638 -16.62 -31.27 -15.62
N ILE A 639 -17.13 -31.96 -16.64
CA ILE A 639 -18.55 -32.33 -16.71
C ILE A 639 -18.94 -33.24 -15.53
N THR A 640 -18.08 -34.19 -15.17
CA THR A 640 -18.29 -35.05 -13.99
C THR A 640 -18.35 -34.22 -12.70
N GLU A 641 -17.54 -33.18 -12.58
CA GLU A 641 -17.55 -32.28 -11.41
C GLU A 641 -18.79 -31.39 -11.36
N LEU A 642 -19.19 -30.82 -12.49
CA LEU A 642 -20.39 -29.97 -12.60
C LEU A 642 -21.67 -30.73 -12.26
N GLN A 643 -21.75 -32.01 -12.67
CA GLN A 643 -22.89 -32.90 -12.36
C GLN A 643 -23.06 -33.22 -10.88
N LYS A 644 -22.08 -32.89 -10.01
CA LYS A 644 -22.26 -32.94 -8.55
C LYS A 644 -23.23 -31.86 -8.02
N GLY A 645 -23.63 -30.92 -8.86
CA GLY A 645 -24.58 -29.85 -8.53
C GLY A 645 -23.89 -28.58 -8.01
N GLY A 646 -24.65 -27.71 -7.34
CA GLY A 646 -24.15 -26.42 -6.82
C GLY A 646 -24.35 -25.23 -7.76
N TYR A 647 -23.93 -24.05 -7.29
CA TYR A 647 -24.05 -22.80 -8.04
C TYR A 647 -22.79 -22.60 -8.91
N ASN A 648 -22.87 -23.05 -10.16
CA ASN A 648 -21.71 -23.13 -11.05
C ASN A 648 -21.78 -22.06 -12.14
N LEU A 649 -20.67 -21.34 -12.30
CA LEU A 649 -20.42 -20.34 -13.34
C LEU A 649 -19.18 -20.75 -14.14
N ALA A 650 -19.07 -20.31 -15.40
CA ALA A 650 -17.88 -20.58 -16.20
C ALA A 650 -17.45 -19.40 -17.06
N THR A 651 -16.15 -19.27 -17.29
CA THR A 651 -15.61 -18.42 -18.35
C THR A 651 -14.89 -19.27 -19.39
N ILE A 652 -14.83 -18.81 -20.64
CA ILE A 652 -14.07 -19.45 -21.72
C ILE A 652 -13.23 -18.39 -22.43
N TRP A 653 -11.92 -18.57 -22.42
CA TRP A 653 -10.97 -17.80 -23.23
C TRP A 653 -9.97 -18.75 -23.90
N LEU A 654 -10.42 -19.34 -25.01
CA LEU A 654 -9.73 -20.43 -25.70
C LEU A 654 -9.91 -20.27 -27.21
N GLY A 655 -8.85 -20.56 -27.97
CA GLY A 655 -8.87 -20.55 -29.44
C GLY A 655 -7.66 -19.86 -30.06
N ILE A 656 -6.91 -19.04 -29.30
CA ILE A 656 -5.71 -18.37 -29.84
C ILE A 656 -4.69 -19.36 -30.36
N ASN A 657 -4.48 -20.48 -29.65
CA ASN A 657 -3.53 -21.50 -30.06
C ASN A 657 -4.00 -22.25 -31.30
N ASP A 658 -5.31 -22.48 -31.47
CA ASP A 658 -5.85 -23.05 -32.69
C ASP A 658 -5.49 -22.15 -33.89
N PHE A 659 -5.67 -20.83 -33.75
CA PHE A 659 -5.32 -19.87 -34.79
C PHE A 659 -3.81 -19.81 -35.05
N SER A 660 -2.99 -19.80 -34.00
CA SER A 660 -1.53 -19.80 -34.11
C SER A 660 -0.99 -21.04 -34.80
N HIS A 661 -1.70 -22.17 -34.74
CA HIS A 661 -1.38 -23.41 -35.46
C HIS A 661 -2.10 -23.54 -36.81
N GLY A 662 -2.72 -22.47 -37.31
CA GLY A 662 -3.33 -22.42 -38.64
C GLY A 662 -4.64 -23.20 -38.78
N LYS A 663 -5.33 -23.50 -37.67
CA LYS A 663 -6.64 -24.15 -37.72
C LYS A 663 -7.72 -23.20 -38.23
N ASP A 664 -8.75 -23.80 -38.80
CA ASP A 664 -9.90 -23.08 -39.33
C ASP A 664 -10.66 -22.31 -38.22
N LYS A 665 -10.94 -21.03 -38.49
CA LYS A 665 -11.63 -20.15 -37.54
C LYS A 665 -13.04 -20.64 -37.22
N ALA A 666 -13.76 -21.15 -38.23
CA ALA A 666 -15.12 -21.63 -38.08
C ALA A 666 -15.17 -22.90 -37.20
N ALA A 667 -14.30 -23.87 -37.46
CA ALA A 667 -14.17 -25.08 -36.66
C ALA A 667 -13.79 -24.77 -35.20
N THR A 668 -12.86 -23.82 -34.99
CA THR A 668 -12.45 -23.39 -33.65
C THR A 668 -13.63 -22.82 -32.86
N LEU A 669 -14.42 -21.91 -33.44
CA LEU A 669 -15.60 -21.37 -32.75
C LEU A 669 -16.73 -22.39 -32.57
N GLN A 670 -16.89 -23.34 -33.49
CA GLN A 670 -17.80 -24.47 -33.30
C GLN A 670 -17.39 -25.29 -32.06
N ASN A 671 -16.09 -25.52 -31.85
CA ASN A 671 -15.59 -26.17 -30.65
C ASN A 671 -15.85 -25.33 -29.39
N VAL A 672 -15.59 -24.03 -29.40
CA VAL A 672 -15.90 -23.13 -28.26
C VAL A 672 -17.40 -23.18 -27.93
N ARG A 673 -18.27 -23.16 -28.95
CA ARG A 673 -19.72 -23.29 -28.76
C ARG A 673 -20.12 -24.66 -28.21
N ALA A 674 -19.46 -25.73 -28.65
CA ALA A 674 -19.69 -27.08 -28.14
C ALA A 674 -19.28 -27.19 -26.66
N ILE A 675 -18.13 -26.61 -26.28
CA ILE A 675 -17.67 -26.55 -24.89
C ILE A 675 -18.69 -25.78 -24.03
N ALA A 676 -19.12 -24.59 -24.46
CA ALA A 676 -20.12 -23.79 -23.76
C ALA A 676 -21.45 -24.57 -23.59
N SER A 677 -21.90 -25.25 -24.66
CA SER A 677 -23.11 -26.06 -24.63
C SER A 677 -22.98 -27.26 -23.67
N ALA A 678 -21.82 -27.90 -23.63
CA ALA A 678 -21.57 -29.03 -22.74
C ALA A 678 -21.59 -28.63 -21.26
N VAL A 679 -20.94 -27.52 -20.89
CA VAL A 679 -20.92 -27.05 -19.49
C VAL A 679 -22.29 -26.55 -19.04
N LEU A 680 -23.05 -25.87 -19.92
CA LEU A 680 -24.44 -25.48 -19.65
C LEU A 680 -25.33 -26.72 -19.44
N ALA A 681 -25.20 -27.74 -20.30
CA ALA A 681 -25.94 -29.00 -20.16
C ALA A 681 -25.57 -29.77 -18.87
N ALA A 682 -24.38 -29.55 -18.32
CA ALA A 682 -23.94 -30.12 -17.06
C ALA A 682 -24.37 -29.32 -15.81
N GLY A 683 -25.11 -28.22 -15.98
CA GLY A 683 -25.68 -27.44 -14.89
C GLY A 683 -24.95 -26.14 -14.55
N VAL A 684 -24.08 -25.63 -15.44
CA VAL A 684 -23.60 -24.24 -15.33
C VAL A 684 -24.75 -23.28 -15.57
N LYS A 685 -24.90 -22.28 -14.70
CA LYS A 685 -25.96 -21.26 -14.79
C LYS A 685 -25.69 -20.26 -15.91
N HIS A 686 -24.44 -19.84 -16.06
CA HIS A 686 -24.04 -18.83 -17.05
C HIS A 686 -22.59 -19.00 -17.51
N VAL A 687 -22.35 -18.70 -18.78
CA VAL A 687 -21.02 -18.77 -19.41
C VAL A 687 -20.62 -17.40 -19.97
N TRP A 688 -19.45 -16.91 -19.56
CA TRP A 688 -18.83 -15.73 -20.19
C TRP A 688 -17.77 -16.17 -21.19
N ILE A 689 -17.96 -15.84 -22.46
CA ILE A 689 -16.98 -16.12 -23.50
C ILE A 689 -16.19 -14.85 -23.76
N ILE A 690 -14.89 -14.91 -23.49
CA ILE A 690 -13.96 -13.81 -23.77
C ILE A 690 -13.56 -13.92 -25.25
N SER A 691 -13.96 -12.92 -26.03
CA SER A 691 -13.82 -12.93 -27.47
C SER A 691 -12.36 -12.90 -27.90
N GLU A 692 -12.02 -13.72 -28.89
CA GLU A 692 -10.72 -13.67 -29.58
C GLU A 692 -10.68 -12.60 -30.69
N ALA A 693 -11.83 -11.99 -31.02
CA ALA A 693 -11.94 -11.09 -32.15
C ALA A 693 -11.41 -9.69 -31.82
N LYS A 694 -10.59 -9.16 -32.73
CA LYS A 694 -10.15 -7.76 -32.72
C LYS A 694 -11.16 -6.86 -33.45
N VAL A 695 -10.93 -5.54 -33.42
CA VAL A 695 -11.75 -4.55 -34.14
C VAL A 695 -11.76 -4.87 -35.64
N GLY A 696 -12.96 -4.96 -36.24
CA GLY A 696 -13.19 -5.33 -37.65
C GLY A 696 -13.47 -6.82 -37.89
N ASP A 697 -13.20 -7.65 -36.88
CA ASP A 697 -13.36 -9.10 -36.91
C ASP A 697 -14.53 -9.57 -36.03
N MET A 698 -15.32 -8.65 -35.47
CA MET A 698 -16.38 -9.04 -34.55
C MET A 698 -17.58 -9.70 -35.27
N ASP A 699 -17.80 -9.36 -36.55
CA ASP A 699 -18.92 -9.90 -37.35
C ASP A 699 -18.86 -11.43 -37.48
N TRP A 700 -17.66 -11.99 -37.66
CA TRP A 700 -17.51 -13.46 -37.73
C TRP A 700 -17.71 -14.10 -36.36
N PHE A 701 -17.33 -13.44 -35.27
CA PHE A 701 -17.53 -13.97 -33.91
C PHE A 701 -19.02 -13.98 -33.52
N TRP A 702 -19.74 -12.90 -33.84
CA TRP A 702 -21.19 -12.78 -33.60
C TRP A 702 -22.01 -13.82 -34.36
N GLN A 703 -21.53 -14.34 -35.50
CA GLN A 703 -22.22 -15.41 -36.22
C GLN A 703 -22.37 -16.70 -35.38
N TYR A 704 -21.42 -16.99 -34.49
CA TYR A 704 -21.43 -18.21 -33.67
C TYR A 704 -22.08 -18.00 -32.31
N PHE A 705 -22.13 -16.74 -31.85
CA PHE A 705 -22.77 -16.33 -30.60
C PHE A 705 -23.71 -15.13 -30.81
N PRO A 706 -24.77 -15.27 -31.63
CA PRO A 706 -25.65 -14.16 -31.96
C PRO A 706 -26.36 -13.63 -30.71
N ALA A 707 -26.40 -12.31 -30.58
CA ALA A 707 -27.01 -11.63 -29.45
C ALA A 707 -28.48 -12.06 -29.27
N GLY A 708 -28.88 -12.34 -28.03
CA GLY A 708 -30.25 -12.72 -27.68
C GLY A 708 -30.65 -14.16 -28.00
N GLN A 709 -29.80 -14.97 -28.65
CA GLN A 709 -30.11 -16.39 -28.91
C GLN A 709 -29.64 -17.33 -27.80
N HIS A 710 -28.74 -16.87 -26.94
CA HIS A 710 -28.18 -17.63 -25.83
C HIS A 710 -28.31 -16.85 -24.53
N PRO A 711 -29.46 -16.92 -23.83
CA PRO A 711 -29.71 -16.11 -22.63
C PRO A 711 -28.71 -16.37 -21.49
N ASN A 712 -28.13 -17.58 -21.46
CA ASN A 712 -27.16 -18.00 -20.44
C ASN A 712 -25.70 -17.85 -20.92
N ILE A 713 -25.45 -17.08 -21.99
CA ILE A 713 -24.11 -16.78 -22.50
C ILE A 713 -23.96 -15.27 -22.64
N THR A 714 -22.87 -14.73 -22.09
CA THR A 714 -22.44 -13.34 -22.29
C THR A 714 -21.11 -13.31 -23.03
N LEU A 715 -20.99 -12.43 -24.02
CA LEU A 715 -19.71 -12.19 -24.69
C LEU A 715 -18.99 -11.03 -24.03
N LEU A 716 -17.79 -11.30 -23.53
CA LEU A 716 -16.86 -10.28 -23.08
C LEU A 716 -15.97 -9.89 -24.26
N THR A 717 -15.92 -8.59 -24.58
CA THR A 717 -15.22 -8.08 -25.76
C THR A 717 -14.11 -7.10 -25.38
N PRO A 718 -13.13 -7.52 -24.55
CA PRO A 718 -12.14 -6.61 -23.96
C PRO A 718 -11.22 -5.92 -24.98
N PHE A 719 -11.20 -6.40 -26.22
CA PHE A 719 -10.31 -5.91 -27.28
C PHE A 719 -10.96 -4.91 -28.24
N LEU A 720 -12.20 -4.46 -27.98
CA LEU A 720 -12.87 -3.43 -28.77
C LEU A 720 -12.19 -2.06 -28.62
N ASN A 721 -12.25 -1.25 -29.68
CA ASN A 721 -11.59 0.05 -29.72
C ASN A 721 -12.00 0.95 -28.54
N GLY A 722 -11.01 1.58 -27.90
CA GLY A 722 -11.21 2.44 -26.73
C GLY A 722 -11.26 1.69 -25.39
N LEU A 723 -11.20 0.35 -25.38
CA LEU A 723 -11.04 -0.42 -24.15
C LEU A 723 -9.55 -0.61 -23.79
N PRO A 724 -9.20 -0.80 -22.51
CA PRO A 724 -7.80 -0.80 -22.08
C PRO A 724 -6.97 -1.98 -22.64
N LEU A 725 -7.61 -3.09 -23.03
CA LEU A 725 -6.91 -4.24 -23.61
C LEU A 725 -6.85 -4.22 -25.15
N SER A 726 -7.40 -3.18 -25.80
CA SER A 726 -7.56 -3.13 -27.27
C SER A 726 -6.28 -2.93 -28.07
N VAL A 727 -5.25 -2.33 -27.48
CA VAL A 727 -3.97 -2.05 -28.16
C VAL A 727 -3.02 -3.23 -27.96
N ASN A 728 -3.14 -4.26 -28.81
CA ASN A 728 -2.44 -5.54 -28.69
C ASN A 728 -1.91 -6.11 -30.02
N ALA A 729 -1.43 -5.26 -30.92
CA ALA A 729 -0.94 -5.67 -32.25
C ALA A 729 0.59 -5.56 -32.36
N ALA A 730 1.19 -6.38 -33.23
CA ALA A 730 2.62 -6.29 -33.54
C ALA A 730 2.97 -4.87 -34.02
N GLY A 731 3.93 -4.23 -33.35
CA GLY A 731 4.33 -2.84 -33.63
C GLY A 731 3.36 -1.76 -33.11
N ASN A 732 2.24 -2.13 -32.50
CA ASN A 732 1.28 -1.22 -31.86
C ASN A 732 0.57 -1.93 -30.70
N PHE A 733 1.26 -2.06 -29.56
CA PHE A 733 0.75 -2.63 -28.33
C PHE A 733 1.02 -1.69 -27.15
N ASP A 734 0.17 -1.74 -26.13
CA ASP A 734 0.43 -1.06 -24.85
C ASP A 734 1.35 -1.93 -23.99
N ALA A 735 2.61 -1.49 -23.87
CA ALA A 735 3.65 -2.19 -23.12
C ALA A 735 3.41 -2.23 -21.61
N LEU A 736 2.45 -1.46 -21.08
CA LEU A 736 2.04 -1.57 -19.68
C LEU A 736 1.16 -2.79 -19.42
N VAL A 737 0.41 -3.27 -20.41
CA VAL A 737 -0.57 -4.36 -20.24
C VAL A 737 -0.26 -5.60 -21.06
N TRP A 738 0.50 -5.48 -22.15
CA TRP A 738 0.87 -6.59 -23.02
C TRP A 738 2.37 -6.81 -23.08
N HIS A 739 2.76 -8.08 -23.08
CA HIS A 739 4.12 -8.48 -23.40
C HIS A 739 4.44 -8.19 -24.87
N GLY A 740 5.73 -8.14 -25.21
CA GLY A 740 6.21 -7.85 -26.57
C GLY A 740 5.77 -8.88 -27.63
N ASP A 741 5.30 -10.05 -27.22
CA ASP A 741 4.67 -11.03 -28.12
C ASP A 741 3.23 -10.66 -28.54
N THR A 742 2.63 -9.65 -27.90
CA THR A 742 1.28 -9.13 -28.17
C THR A 742 0.13 -10.12 -27.92
N ILE A 743 0.43 -11.27 -27.29
CA ILE A 743 -0.52 -12.34 -26.97
C ILE A 743 -0.72 -12.43 -25.47
N HIS A 744 0.34 -12.31 -24.69
CA HIS A 744 0.29 -12.56 -23.25
C HIS A 744 0.15 -11.25 -22.46
N PRO A 745 -0.88 -11.12 -21.62
CA PRO A 745 -1.05 -9.94 -20.79
C PRO A 745 -0.12 -9.99 -19.58
N PHE A 746 0.49 -8.85 -19.25
CA PHE A 746 1.15 -8.63 -17.96
C PHE A 746 0.14 -8.66 -16.80
N PRO A 747 0.58 -8.71 -15.53
CA PRO A 747 -0.32 -8.70 -14.37
C PRO A 747 -1.35 -7.55 -14.37
N SER A 748 -0.98 -6.37 -14.85
CA SER A 748 -1.87 -5.21 -15.09
C SER A 748 -2.99 -5.51 -16.09
N GLY A 749 -2.68 -6.18 -17.20
CA GLY A 749 -3.66 -6.64 -18.17
C GLY A 749 -4.57 -7.73 -17.57
N GLY A 750 -4.00 -8.64 -16.79
CA GLY A 750 -4.76 -9.63 -16.00
C GLY A 750 -5.73 -8.99 -15.01
N ARG A 751 -5.30 -7.95 -14.27
CA ARG A 751 -6.17 -7.17 -13.37
C ARG A 751 -7.31 -6.49 -14.12
N THR A 752 -7.02 -5.94 -15.29
CA THR A 752 -8.03 -5.32 -16.15
C THR A 752 -9.10 -6.34 -16.56
N LEU A 753 -8.69 -7.53 -17.03
CA LEU A 753 -9.62 -8.60 -17.39
C LEU A 753 -10.43 -9.09 -16.18
N ALA A 754 -9.77 -9.28 -15.04
CA ALA A 754 -10.43 -9.68 -13.79
C ALA A 754 -11.53 -8.67 -13.38
N SER A 755 -11.27 -7.36 -13.54
CA SER A 755 -12.26 -6.31 -13.24
C SER A 755 -13.47 -6.35 -14.20
N LEU A 756 -13.23 -6.57 -15.49
CA LEU A 756 -14.29 -6.66 -16.51
C LEU A 756 -15.17 -7.90 -16.29
N ALA A 757 -14.55 -9.06 -16.08
CA ALA A 757 -15.26 -10.29 -15.79
C ALA A 757 -16.02 -10.21 -14.45
N GLY A 758 -15.38 -9.68 -13.40
CA GLY A 758 -15.97 -9.50 -12.07
C GLY A 758 -17.23 -8.65 -12.11
N ARG A 759 -17.22 -7.53 -12.84
CA ARG A 759 -18.38 -6.66 -13.03
C ARG A 759 -19.59 -7.42 -13.59
N ASP A 760 -19.41 -8.14 -14.70
CA ASP A 760 -20.50 -8.82 -15.38
C ASP A 760 -20.98 -10.06 -14.59
N ILE A 761 -20.08 -10.74 -13.89
CA ILE A 761 -20.41 -11.84 -12.98
C ILE A 761 -21.24 -11.35 -11.79
N ASN A 762 -20.85 -10.24 -11.16
CA ASN A 762 -21.62 -9.65 -10.06
C ASN A 762 -23.02 -9.24 -10.51
N ALA A 763 -23.13 -8.62 -11.69
CA ALA A 763 -24.42 -8.22 -12.26
C ALA A 763 -25.34 -9.43 -12.51
N PHE A 764 -24.80 -10.51 -13.07
CA PHE A 764 -25.55 -11.76 -13.26
C PHE A 764 -26.02 -12.35 -11.94
N ILE A 765 -25.12 -12.49 -10.96
CA ILE A 765 -25.45 -13.07 -9.65
C ILE A 765 -26.56 -12.27 -8.97
N ALA A 766 -26.46 -10.93 -8.98
CA ALA A 766 -27.49 -10.08 -8.40
C ALA A 766 -28.85 -10.33 -9.10
N GLN A 767 -28.86 -10.32 -10.42
CA GLN A 767 -30.07 -10.56 -11.22
C GLN A 767 -30.67 -11.96 -10.99
N ASP A 768 -29.85 -13.00 -10.88
CA ASP A 768 -30.28 -14.40 -10.69
C ASP A 768 -30.78 -14.67 -9.27
N LEU A 769 -30.32 -13.90 -8.26
CA LEU A 769 -30.76 -14.05 -6.87
C LEU A 769 -31.94 -13.15 -6.48
N ASP A 770 -32.18 -12.07 -7.23
CA ASP A 770 -33.34 -11.19 -7.07
C ASP A 770 -34.61 -11.75 -7.76
N GLN A 771 -34.47 -12.70 -8.68
CA GLN A 771 -35.56 -13.47 -9.30
C GLN A 771 -35.92 -14.71 -8.46
#